data_AF-A0A9W9KMG4-F1
#
_entry.id   AF-A0A9W9KMG4-F1
#
_cell.length_a   1.000
_cell.length_b   1.000
_cell.length_c   1.000
_cell.angle_alpha   90.00
_cell.angle_beta   90.00
_cell.angle_gamma   90.00
#
_symmetry.space_group_name_H-M   'P 1'
#
loop_
_entity.id
_entity.type
_entity.pdbx_description
1 polymer ?
#
loop_
_entity_poly.entity_id
_entity_poly.type
_entity_poly.pdbx_seq_one_letter_code
_entity_poly.pdbx_strand_id
1 'polypeptide(L)'
;MIPPLKVPGSDASPAESNLEKVNLLREVFFPQPPQADLLDLSSSRRLYHRPLIDFPGVTEQEISDAIHRAPPDKAPGEDGLPNRVWKVLAALCNEFVPVVARVFDALVAARIAWAVDEFKLLPDSHLGGRKGISIDHVIQLILYRIHKAWGNGRKVSMILLDVAGAYDNVSHERLLANITQLGLGYFTPWITSFLSGWSTRIKVPGYLSEAFPTPTGIPQGSPLSPILFLLFNSPLIHACCQQLGEGTTVGYGWVDDAAIIAVLESYYVNVQLLQKALDKAELWARRHAAKFAADKFELIHFTNPRINQDSTPTNDHTNTEPGIQTDIRSNGQADDHSVDIYDFAACHPEGNDRMLVYTSGCPIQPKEHAKYLGIWLDKCLLFDKLRRQLIAKANGSLDALRGISGSTWGASLLAMRKVYQAVVVPQMLYGLSAWYCPATGALPAAERNRVIAEFTRVQKRAAILISGAFKSTSAETLNVELFIQPIHLQMQQNIEEAAIRIQTGARWAQPACLYQQRKAKQRRGGWSPLEDLRWKRNEGHSLSSQAPSPQKWETWKAFILAPWEARIPCVIEDAEAARASHDQIERELLDWECERTFDRLQDDLQHLQETQQLQEHQDIQHPQIIRQPSDANRPPTVSSFTDGSGYEGHVGASAVAPRTGIFERRHLGSTEDSSVYVAELNGGQYMLARIYDHVRALRSTSHTPTSGQIPAVEIRWIPAHVGVHGNEAADVEAKVAAENGDGAKNSAPEAYRLASSARC
;
A
#
# COMPACT_ATOMS: atom_id res chain seq x y z
N MET A 1 4.38 27.88 16.59
CA MET A 1 5.62 28.41 15.99
C MET A 1 6.55 27.25 15.70
N ILE A 2 7.18 27.21 14.51
CA ILE A 2 8.29 26.27 14.27
C ILE A 2 9.53 26.83 14.99
N PRO A 3 10.25 26.04 15.80
CA PRO A 3 11.48 26.47 16.44
C PRO A 3 12.54 26.89 15.39
N PRO A 4 13.59 27.63 15.79
CA PRO A 4 14.72 27.91 14.90
C PRO A 4 15.27 26.60 14.31
N LEU A 5 15.55 26.61 13.00
CA LEU A 5 16.04 25.42 12.29
C LEU A 5 17.53 25.56 12.02
N LYS A 6 18.29 24.47 12.19
CA LYS A 6 19.73 24.46 11.88
C LYS A 6 20.10 23.12 11.28
N VAL A 7 20.99 23.13 10.29
CA VAL A 7 21.55 21.90 9.72
C VAL A 7 22.47 21.27 10.77
N PRO A 8 22.28 19.98 11.11
CA PRO A 8 23.15 19.28 12.05
C PRO A 8 24.61 19.35 11.60
N GLY A 9 25.51 19.79 12.49
CA GLY A 9 26.95 19.89 12.21
C GLY A 9 27.40 21.11 11.40
N SER A 10 26.50 22.05 11.07
CA SER A 10 26.86 23.32 10.42
C SER A 10 27.27 24.38 11.45
N ASP A 11 28.28 25.19 11.15
CA ASP A 11 28.65 26.37 11.96
C ASP A 11 27.74 27.59 11.70
N ALA A 12 26.81 27.49 10.74
CA ALA A 12 25.88 28.56 10.43
C ALA A 12 24.94 28.91 11.61
N SER A 13 24.52 30.16 11.66
CA SER A 13 23.48 30.62 12.59
C SER A 13 22.16 29.89 12.30
N PRO A 14 21.35 29.57 13.32
CA PRO A 14 20.04 28.96 13.13
C PRO A 14 19.12 29.90 12.34
N ALA A 15 18.31 29.32 11.45
CA ALA A 15 17.26 30.01 10.70
C ALA A 15 16.11 30.38 11.65
N GLU A 16 15.93 31.67 11.91
CA GLU A 16 14.95 32.19 12.86
C GLU A 16 13.68 32.67 12.14
N SER A 17 13.83 33.35 11.00
CA SER A 17 12.72 33.83 10.21
C SER A 17 12.05 32.71 9.40
N ASN A 18 10.76 32.87 9.06
CA ASN A 18 10.06 31.88 8.23
C ASN A 18 10.69 31.74 6.83
N LEU A 19 11.23 32.83 6.28
CA LEU A 19 11.94 32.83 5.00
C LEU A 19 13.25 32.04 5.08
N GLU A 20 14.07 32.29 6.11
CA GLU A 20 15.30 31.50 6.34
C GLU A 20 14.99 30.02 6.54
N LYS A 21 13.94 29.70 7.30
CA LYS A 21 13.50 28.32 7.54
C LYS A 21 13.10 27.66 6.22
N VAL A 22 12.32 28.33 5.40
CA VAL A 22 11.90 27.82 4.08
C VAL A 22 13.09 27.62 3.15
N ASN A 23 14.03 28.56 3.12
CA ASN A 23 15.24 28.43 2.29
C ASN A 23 16.11 27.25 2.75
N LEU A 24 16.28 27.09 4.07
CA LEU A 24 17.00 25.96 4.65
C LEU A 24 16.31 24.63 4.32
N LEU A 25 14.98 24.58 4.45
CA LEU A 25 14.18 23.40 4.06
C LEU A 25 14.32 23.12 2.56
N ARG A 26 14.32 24.14 1.71
CA ARG A 26 14.52 23.99 0.26
C ARG A 26 15.89 23.40 -0.05
N GLU A 27 16.96 23.88 0.59
CA GLU A 27 18.31 23.35 0.40
C GLU A 27 18.46 21.90 0.87
N VAL A 28 17.81 21.54 1.98
CA VAL A 28 17.90 20.20 2.56
C VAL A 28 17.03 19.17 1.83
N PHE A 29 15.80 19.53 1.45
CA PHE A 29 14.84 18.61 0.85
C PHE A 29 14.88 18.60 -0.70
N PHE A 30 15.35 19.68 -1.32
CA PHE A 30 15.50 19.79 -2.78
C PHE A 30 16.91 20.26 -3.17
N PRO A 31 17.97 19.54 -2.73
CA PRO A 31 19.32 19.88 -3.12
C PRO A 31 19.46 19.75 -4.65
N GLN A 32 20.33 20.56 -5.26
CA GLN A 32 20.64 20.33 -6.67
C GLN A 32 21.34 18.97 -6.81
N PRO A 33 20.78 18.04 -7.61
CA PRO A 33 21.40 16.73 -7.78
C PRO A 33 22.72 16.88 -8.53
N PRO A 34 23.66 15.93 -8.35
CA PRO A 34 24.89 15.90 -9.15
C PRO A 34 24.54 15.77 -10.63
N GLN A 35 25.38 16.32 -11.50
CA GLN A 35 25.18 16.17 -12.94
C GLN A 35 25.38 14.70 -13.34
N ALA A 36 24.41 14.13 -14.07
CA ALA A 36 24.54 12.78 -14.61
C ALA A 36 25.67 12.74 -15.65
N ASP A 37 26.57 11.76 -15.52
CA ASP A 37 27.50 11.43 -16.60
C ASP A 37 26.70 10.73 -17.72
N LEU A 38 26.54 11.39 -18.86
CA LEU A 38 25.78 10.91 -20.02
C LEU A 38 26.68 10.55 -21.22
N LEU A 39 28.00 10.49 -21.03
CA LEU A 39 28.96 10.24 -22.11
C LEU A 39 28.70 8.90 -22.81
N ASP A 40 28.23 7.90 -22.06
CA ASP A 40 27.88 6.58 -22.58
C ASP A 40 26.70 6.60 -23.57
N LEU A 41 25.76 7.55 -23.44
CA LEU A 41 24.60 7.64 -24.31
C LEU A 41 24.97 8.05 -25.75
N SER A 42 26.03 8.84 -25.92
CA SER A 42 26.53 9.24 -27.24
C SER A 42 27.10 8.05 -28.03
N SER A 43 27.73 7.12 -27.32
CA SER A 43 28.40 5.93 -27.89
C SER A 43 27.44 4.74 -28.09
N SER A 44 26.34 4.71 -27.32
CA SER A 44 25.45 3.55 -27.23
C SER A 44 24.29 3.55 -28.24
N ARG A 45 24.09 4.61 -29.02
CA ARG A 45 22.98 4.75 -29.99
C ARG A 45 22.89 3.66 -31.07
N ARG A 46 23.89 2.75 -31.19
CA ARG A 46 23.94 1.73 -32.25
C ARG A 46 24.06 0.27 -31.79
N LEU A 47 24.31 -0.03 -30.50
CA LEU A 47 24.78 -1.38 -30.12
C LEU A 47 23.85 -2.19 -29.20
N TYR A 48 22.88 -1.57 -28.50
CA TYR A 48 22.08 -2.28 -27.47
C TYR A 48 20.60 -1.84 -27.41
N HIS A 49 19.97 -1.57 -28.55
CA HIS A 49 18.54 -1.28 -28.56
C HIS A 49 17.73 -2.57 -28.69
N ARG A 50 16.93 -2.89 -27.66
CA ARG A 50 15.83 -3.84 -27.81
C ARG A 50 14.88 -3.30 -28.89
N PRO A 51 14.31 -4.15 -29.77
CA PRO A 51 13.27 -3.72 -30.69
C PRO A 51 12.12 -3.01 -29.96
N LEU A 52 11.52 -2.02 -30.61
CA LEU A 52 10.35 -1.33 -30.06
C LEU A 52 9.24 -2.36 -29.79
N ILE A 53 8.69 -2.34 -28.58
CA ILE A 53 7.53 -3.15 -28.22
C ILE A 53 6.29 -2.45 -28.79
N ASP A 54 5.49 -3.22 -29.52
CA ASP A 54 4.22 -2.73 -30.05
C ASP A 54 3.14 -2.74 -28.96
N PHE A 55 2.35 -1.67 -28.89
CA PHE A 55 1.27 -1.51 -27.92
C PHE A 55 -0.03 -1.26 -28.67
N PRO A 56 -1.08 -2.07 -28.43
CA PRO A 56 -2.38 -1.83 -29.03
C PRO A 56 -2.95 -0.47 -28.59
N GLY A 57 -3.86 0.10 -29.38
CA GLY A 57 -4.56 1.33 -29.02
C GLY A 57 -5.24 1.23 -27.64
N VAL A 58 -5.38 2.35 -26.94
CA VAL A 58 -6.14 2.42 -25.68
C VAL A 58 -7.61 2.16 -25.96
N THR A 59 -8.20 1.21 -25.25
CA THR A 59 -9.63 0.87 -25.36
C THR A 59 -10.46 1.59 -24.31
N GLU A 60 -11.75 1.82 -24.58
CA GLU A 60 -12.68 2.42 -23.62
C GLU A 60 -12.85 1.55 -22.36
N GLN A 61 -12.82 0.22 -22.51
CA GLN A 61 -12.92 -0.70 -21.38
C GLN A 61 -11.74 -0.55 -20.41
N GLU A 62 -10.51 -0.44 -20.92
CA GLU A 62 -9.32 -0.23 -20.08
C GLU A 62 -9.42 1.07 -19.25
N ILE A 63 -10.02 2.12 -19.82
CA ILE A 63 -10.23 3.40 -19.14
C ILE A 63 -11.29 3.26 -18.06
N SER A 64 -12.43 2.64 -18.39
CA SER A 64 -13.50 2.36 -17.42
C SER A 64 -12.99 1.55 -16.23
N ASP A 65 -12.26 0.47 -16.49
CA ASP A 65 -11.62 -0.36 -15.47
C ASP A 65 -10.65 0.45 -14.59
N ALA A 66 -9.85 1.34 -15.19
CA ALA A 66 -8.91 2.19 -14.46
C ALA A 66 -9.63 3.16 -13.50
N ILE A 67 -10.72 3.79 -13.97
CA ILE A 67 -11.56 4.68 -13.16
C ILE A 67 -12.19 3.90 -12.01
N HIS A 68 -12.77 2.73 -12.28
CA HIS A 68 -13.42 1.92 -11.26
C HIS A 68 -12.44 1.40 -10.20
N ARG A 69 -11.21 1.06 -10.58
CA ARG A 69 -10.15 0.62 -9.66
C ARG A 69 -9.55 1.74 -8.81
N ALA A 70 -9.66 3.01 -9.23
CA ALA A 70 -9.12 4.12 -8.46
C ALA A 70 -9.75 4.18 -7.05
N PRO A 71 -8.98 4.36 -5.95
CA PRO A 71 -9.57 4.49 -4.62
C PRO A 71 -10.46 5.74 -4.56
N PRO A 72 -11.76 5.63 -4.20
CA PRO A 72 -12.71 6.73 -4.32
C PRO A 72 -12.37 7.92 -3.41
N ASP A 73 -11.80 7.64 -2.22
CA ASP A 73 -11.56 8.62 -1.17
C ASP A 73 -10.08 8.97 -1.02
N LYS A 74 -9.32 8.85 -2.12
CA LYS A 74 -7.96 9.40 -2.18
C LYS A 74 -8.06 10.93 -2.14
N ALA A 75 -7.14 11.57 -1.41
CA ALA A 75 -7.07 13.02 -1.34
C ALA A 75 -7.02 13.64 -2.76
N PRO A 76 -7.78 14.70 -3.02
CA PRO A 76 -7.83 15.34 -4.33
C PRO A 76 -6.48 15.97 -4.71
N GLY A 77 -6.27 16.18 -6.01
CA GLY A 77 -5.13 16.94 -6.52
C GLY A 77 -5.30 18.44 -6.32
N GLU A 78 -4.48 19.25 -7.02
CA GLU A 78 -4.64 20.72 -7.02
C GLU A 78 -6.01 21.18 -7.55
N ASP A 79 -6.66 20.33 -8.35
CA ASP A 79 -8.02 20.55 -8.86
C ASP A 79 -9.12 20.44 -7.79
N GLY A 80 -8.80 19.89 -6.61
CA GLY A 80 -9.76 19.69 -5.52
C GLY A 80 -10.77 18.58 -5.79
N LEU A 81 -10.64 17.81 -6.88
CA LEU A 81 -11.61 16.80 -7.27
C LEU A 81 -11.24 15.41 -6.74
N PRO A 82 -12.05 14.82 -5.83
CA PRO A 82 -11.78 13.47 -5.35
C PRO A 82 -12.11 12.42 -6.42
N ASN A 83 -11.43 11.28 -6.38
CA ASN A 83 -11.61 10.19 -7.34
C ASN A 83 -13.07 9.70 -7.46
N ARG A 84 -13.84 9.83 -6.39
CA ARG A 84 -15.28 9.54 -6.36
C ARG A 84 -16.06 10.34 -7.43
N VAL A 85 -15.69 11.59 -7.69
CA VAL A 85 -16.32 12.41 -8.75
C VAL A 85 -16.07 11.78 -10.11
N TRP A 86 -14.83 11.38 -10.41
CA TRP A 86 -14.48 10.73 -11.67
C TRP A 86 -15.26 9.42 -11.89
N LYS A 87 -15.50 8.64 -10.84
CA LYS A 87 -16.31 7.41 -10.91
C LYS A 87 -17.77 7.69 -11.24
N VAL A 88 -18.36 8.71 -10.61
CA VAL A 88 -19.74 9.12 -10.86
C VAL A 88 -19.87 9.64 -12.31
N LEU A 89 -18.94 10.48 -12.75
CA LEU A 89 -18.93 11.01 -14.11
C LEU A 89 -18.77 9.91 -15.17
N ALA A 90 -17.92 8.91 -14.92
CA ALA A 90 -17.77 7.75 -15.80
C ALA A 90 -19.04 6.90 -15.90
N ALA A 91 -19.80 6.78 -14.80
CA ALA A 91 -21.06 6.04 -14.78
C ALA A 91 -22.23 6.80 -15.45
N LEU A 92 -22.18 8.14 -15.45
CA LEU A 92 -23.26 8.98 -15.97
C LEU A 92 -23.06 9.45 -17.41
N CYS A 93 -21.81 9.47 -17.91
CA CYS A 93 -21.46 10.05 -19.21
C CYS A 93 -20.66 9.06 -20.09
N ASN A 94 -21.34 8.46 -21.08
CA ASN A 94 -20.67 7.61 -22.09
C ASN A 94 -19.62 8.37 -22.93
N GLU A 95 -19.72 9.70 -23.05
CA GLU A 95 -18.75 10.54 -23.79
C GLU A 95 -17.56 11.02 -22.94
N PHE A 96 -17.60 10.84 -21.61
CA PHE A 96 -16.54 11.30 -20.72
C PHE A 96 -15.31 10.39 -20.81
N VAL A 97 -15.53 9.08 -20.88
CA VAL A 97 -14.47 8.05 -20.95
C VAL A 97 -13.49 8.29 -22.12
N PRO A 98 -13.93 8.60 -23.37
CA PRO A 98 -13.03 8.97 -24.47
C PRO A 98 -12.18 10.23 -24.24
N VAL A 99 -12.67 11.21 -23.49
CA VAL A 99 -11.96 12.48 -23.22
C VAL A 99 -10.85 12.29 -22.18
N VAL A 100 -11.09 11.43 -21.17
CA VAL A 100 -10.14 11.17 -20.09
C VAL A 100 -9.01 10.20 -20.52
N ALA A 101 -9.11 9.59 -21.71
CA ALA A 101 -8.06 8.77 -22.32
C ALA A 101 -6.68 9.46 -22.37
N ARG A 102 -6.66 10.81 -22.35
CA ARG A 102 -5.44 11.63 -22.37
C ARG A 102 -4.92 12.03 -20.98
N VAL A 103 -5.46 11.49 -19.89
CA VAL A 103 -5.13 11.93 -18.52
C VAL A 103 -4.63 10.79 -17.60
N PHE A 104 -4.80 9.51 -17.98
CA PHE A 104 -4.53 8.41 -17.04
C PHE A 104 -3.08 7.89 -17.00
N ASP A 105 -2.29 8.48 -16.12
CA ASP A 105 -1.04 7.89 -15.60
C ASP A 105 -1.23 6.43 -15.14
N ALA A 106 -2.38 6.11 -14.54
CA ALA A 106 -2.68 4.76 -14.06
C ALA A 106 -2.76 3.72 -15.20
N LEU A 107 -3.26 4.12 -16.36
CA LEU A 107 -3.34 3.25 -17.53
C LEU A 107 -1.95 3.02 -18.13
N VAL A 108 -1.17 4.09 -18.29
CA VAL A 108 0.23 4.00 -18.75
C VAL A 108 1.04 3.13 -17.80
N ALA A 109 0.88 3.32 -16.48
CA ALA A 109 1.52 2.49 -15.47
C ALA A 109 1.15 1.01 -15.61
N ALA A 110 -0.13 0.70 -15.83
CA ALA A 110 -0.60 -0.67 -16.01
C ALA A 110 -0.02 -1.33 -17.27
N ARG A 111 0.05 -0.59 -18.39
CA ARG A 111 0.63 -1.08 -19.65
C ARG A 111 2.14 -1.31 -19.55
N ILE A 112 2.86 -0.39 -18.91
CA ILE A 112 4.30 -0.57 -18.64
C ILE A 112 4.51 -1.76 -17.69
N ALA A 113 3.70 -1.91 -16.64
CA ALA A 113 3.80 -3.04 -15.71
C ALA A 113 3.55 -4.38 -16.43
N TRP A 114 2.55 -4.46 -17.30
CA TRP A 114 2.34 -5.63 -18.16
C TRP A 114 3.56 -5.92 -19.04
N ALA A 115 4.10 -4.91 -19.73
CA ALA A 115 5.25 -5.09 -20.60
C ALA A 115 6.51 -5.53 -19.81
N VAL A 116 6.70 -5.01 -18.60
CA VAL A 116 7.78 -5.42 -17.70
C VAL A 116 7.71 -6.92 -17.39
N ASP A 117 6.51 -7.43 -17.10
CA ASP A 117 6.31 -8.83 -16.75
C ASP A 117 6.36 -9.76 -17.97
N GLU A 118 5.76 -9.37 -19.09
CA GLU A 118 5.68 -10.14 -20.33
C GLU A 118 7.06 -10.25 -21.01
N PHE A 119 7.75 -9.12 -21.15
CA PHE A 119 9.01 -9.04 -21.89
C PHE A 119 10.27 -9.14 -21.01
N LYS A 120 10.08 -9.39 -19.70
CA LYS A 120 11.15 -9.53 -18.68
C LYS A 120 12.11 -8.33 -18.68
N LEU A 121 11.55 -7.12 -18.56
CA LEU A 121 12.32 -5.87 -18.62
C LEU A 121 13.04 -5.53 -17.30
N LEU A 122 12.67 -6.20 -16.21
CA LEU A 122 13.33 -6.08 -14.91
C LEU A 122 14.03 -7.39 -14.54
N PRO A 123 15.18 -7.33 -13.84
CA PRO A 123 15.78 -8.50 -13.21
C PRO A 123 14.79 -9.20 -12.27
N ASP A 124 14.82 -10.53 -12.25
CA ASP A 124 13.98 -11.34 -11.32
C ASP A 124 14.28 -11.03 -9.85
N SER A 125 15.48 -10.53 -9.53
CA SER A 125 15.87 -10.10 -8.20
C SER A 125 15.47 -8.65 -7.87
N HIS A 126 14.80 -7.93 -8.79
CA HIS A 126 14.15 -6.66 -8.51
C HIS A 126 12.67 -6.92 -8.20
N LEU A 127 12.35 -7.02 -6.91
CA LEU A 127 11.08 -7.56 -6.41
C LEU A 127 10.10 -6.47 -5.98
N GLY A 128 10.58 -5.45 -5.26
CA GLY A 128 9.72 -4.43 -4.65
C GLY A 128 8.88 -3.69 -5.68
N GLY A 129 7.64 -3.34 -5.31
CA GLY A 129 6.71 -2.61 -6.17
C GLY A 129 6.06 -3.42 -7.30
N ARG A 130 6.41 -4.71 -7.48
CA ARG A 130 5.79 -5.59 -8.49
C ARG A 130 4.52 -6.25 -7.96
N LYS A 131 3.56 -6.48 -8.86
CA LYS A 131 2.24 -7.02 -8.52
C LYS A 131 2.37 -8.45 -7.96
N GLY A 132 1.67 -8.71 -6.85
CA GLY A 132 1.63 -10.03 -6.21
C GLY A 132 2.89 -10.41 -5.44
N ILE A 133 3.86 -9.50 -5.30
CA ILE A 133 5.11 -9.73 -4.58
C ILE A 133 5.05 -9.08 -3.21
N SER A 134 5.46 -9.83 -2.19
CA SER A 134 5.57 -9.37 -0.80
C SER A 134 7.01 -9.44 -0.30
N ILE A 135 7.29 -8.80 0.83
CA ILE A 135 8.60 -8.88 1.50
C ILE A 135 9.01 -10.32 1.82
N ASP A 136 8.04 -11.21 2.07
CA ASP A 136 8.33 -12.61 2.35
C ASP A 136 9.05 -13.29 1.18
N HIS A 137 8.78 -12.88 -0.07
CA HIS A 137 9.44 -13.45 -1.24
C HIS A 137 10.94 -13.19 -1.21
N VAL A 138 11.34 -11.93 -1.06
CA VAL A 138 12.76 -11.55 -1.05
C VAL A 138 13.47 -12.15 0.17
N ILE A 139 12.83 -12.17 1.33
CA ILE A 139 13.43 -12.75 2.53
C ILE A 139 13.61 -14.25 2.39
N GLN A 140 12.62 -15.00 1.88
CA GLN A 140 12.78 -16.45 1.66
C GLN A 140 13.86 -16.74 0.60
N LEU A 141 14.01 -15.91 -0.45
CA LEU A 141 15.10 -16.02 -1.42
C LEU A 141 16.47 -15.83 -0.78
N ILE A 142 16.62 -14.82 0.09
CA ILE A 142 17.84 -14.53 0.84
C ILE A 142 18.17 -15.69 1.80
N LEU A 143 17.21 -16.12 2.63
CA LEU A 143 17.39 -17.21 3.60
C LEU A 143 17.76 -18.52 2.90
N TYR A 144 17.07 -18.87 1.81
CA TYR A 144 17.40 -20.05 1.02
C TYR A 144 18.84 -19.99 0.50
N ARG A 145 19.28 -18.83 -0.02
CA ARG A 145 20.65 -18.62 -0.50
C ARG A 145 21.67 -18.80 0.61
N ILE A 146 21.42 -18.25 1.80
CA ILE A 146 22.31 -18.38 2.98
C ILE A 146 22.43 -19.85 3.40
N HIS A 147 21.31 -20.53 3.64
CA HIS A 147 21.31 -21.94 4.07
C HIS A 147 21.93 -22.87 3.02
N LYS A 148 21.68 -22.63 1.73
CA LYS A 148 22.31 -23.38 0.62
C LYS A 148 23.83 -23.20 0.61
N ALA A 149 24.32 -21.98 0.80
CA ALA A 149 25.74 -21.69 0.86
C ALA A 149 26.41 -22.38 2.06
N TRP A 150 25.86 -22.24 3.26
CA TRP A 150 26.35 -22.95 4.45
C TRP A 150 26.39 -24.47 4.26
N GLY A 151 25.39 -25.02 3.59
CA GLY A 151 25.33 -26.44 3.24
C GLY A 151 26.45 -26.91 2.32
N ASN A 152 26.95 -26.02 1.47
CA ASN A 152 28.07 -26.28 0.58
C ASN A 152 29.43 -25.97 1.23
N GLY A 153 29.46 -25.61 2.52
CA GLY A 153 30.68 -25.16 3.20
C GLY A 153 31.17 -23.78 2.78
N ARG A 154 30.30 -22.98 2.13
CA ARG A 154 30.62 -21.62 1.67
C ARG A 154 30.24 -20.57 2.71
N LYS A 155 30.94 -19.44 2.68
CA LYS A 155 30.70 -18.23 3.46
C LYS A 155 29.79 -17.27 2.70
N VAL A 156 29.01 -16.50 3.45
CA VAL A 156 28.04 -15.54 2.88
C VAL A 156 28.24 -14.18 3.51
N SER A 157 28.18 -13.14 2.70
CA SER A 157 28.30 -11.75 3.16
C SER A 157 27.30 -10.90 2.42
N MET A 158 26.69 -9.97 3.11
CA MET A 158 25.67 -9.10 2.55
C MET A 158 25.95 -7.65 2.92
N ILE A 159 25.78 -6.76 1.97
CA ILE A 159 25.81 -5.32 2.20
C ILE A 159 24.47 -4.71 1.80
N LEU A 160 23.91 -3.85 2.65
CA LEU A 160 22.71 -3.06 2.40
C LEU A 160 23.12 -1.67 1.92
N LEU A 161 22.55 -1.21 0.82
CA LEU A 161 22.80 0.09 0.23
C LEU A 161 21.62 1.03 0.49
N ASP A 162 21.93 2.30 0.79
CA ASP A 162 20.96 3.39 0.95
C ASP A 162 21.19 4.46 -0.12
N VAL A 163 20.22 4.69 -1.00
CA VAL A 163 20.25 5.76 -2.01
C VAL A 163 19.64 7.02 -1.40
N ALA A 164 20.41 8.10 -1.34
CA ALA A 164 19.96 9.36 -0.75
C ALA A 164 18.94 10.07 -1.68
N GLY A 165 17.74 10.35 -1.15
CA GLY A 165 16.71 11.13 -1.85
C GLY A 165 16.30 10.51 -3.19
N ALA A 166 16.06 9.19 -3.22
CA ALA A 166 16.01 8.42 -4.46
C ALA A 166 14.95 8.92 -5.46
N TYR A 167 13.74 9.23 -5.01
CA TYR A 167 12.66 9.73 -5.89
C TYR A 167 12.89 11.17 -6.34
N ASP A 168 13.46 12.01 -5.48
CA ASP A 168 13.58 13.45 -5.73
C ASP A 168 14.78 13.77 -6.66
N ASN A 169 15.74 12.84 -6.76
CA ASN A 169 16.99 13.00 -7.50
C ASN A 169 17.03 12.27 -8.86
N VAL A 170 15.90 11.69 -9.32
CA VAL A 170 15.87 10.98 -10.60
C VAL A 170 16.20 11.93 -11.76
N SER A 171 17.26 11.61 -12.51
CA SER A 171 17.58 12.29 -13.78
C SER A 171 16.58 11.90 -14.87
N HIS A 172 15.83 12.89 -15.37
CA HIS A 172 14.85 12.68 -16.44
C HIS A 172 15.49 12.18 -17.73
N GLU A 173 16.61 12.76 -18.14
CA GLU A 173 17.33 12.35 -19.36
C GLU A 173 17.77 10.88 -19.29
N ARG A 174 18.31 10.46 -18.14
CA ARG A 174 18.72 9.06 -17.94
C ARG A 174 17.52 8.12 -17.89
N LEU A 175 16.43 8.50 -17.21
CA LEU A 175 15.20 7.72 -17.17
C LEU A 175 14.64 7.49 -18.59
N LEU A 176 14.53 8.54 -19.40
CA LEU A 176 14.04 8.45 -20.77
C LEU A 176 14.97 7.60 -21.67
N ALA A 177 16.28 7.70 -21.47
CA ALA A 177 17.24 6.83 -22.14
C ALA A 177 17.04 5.36 -21.77
N ASN A 178 16.86 5.04 -20.48
CA ASN A 178 16.61 3.68 -20.00
C ASN A 178 15.29 3.12 -20.59
N ILE A 179 14.22 3.90 -20.58
CA ILE A 179 12.92 3.54 -21.18
C ILE A 179 13.08 3.18 -22.66
N THR A 180 13.82 3.99 -23.40
CA THR A 180 14.05 3.78 -24.83
C THR A 180 14.88 2.52 -25.08
N GLN A 181 15.92 2.28 -24.29
CA GLN A 181 16.76 1.07 -24.39
C GLN A 181 15.97 -0.22 -24.08
N LEU A 182 14.99 -0.14 -23.18
CA LEU A 182 14.11 -1.25 -22.82
C LEU A 182 13.01 -1.53 -23.86
N GLY A 183 12.98 -0.82 -24.99
CA GLY A 183 11.97 -1.00 -26.04
C GLY A 183 10.63 -0.34 -25.72
N LEU A 184 10.55 0.49 -24.68
CA LEU A 184 9.34 1.21 -24.25
C LEU A 184 9.25 2.62 -24.86
N GLY A 185 9.96 2.86 -25.97
CA GLY A 185 10.08 4.16 -26.63
C GLY A 185 8.73 4.81 -26.97
N TYR A 186 7.68 4.00 -27.19
CA TYR A 186 6.30 4.44 -27.41
C TYR A 186 5.80 5.41 -26.33
N PHE A 187 6.17 5.20 -25.05
CA PHE A 187 5.73 6.04 -23.94
C PHE A 187 6.60 7.28 -23.69
N THR A 188 7.72 7.44 -24.41
CA THR A 188 8.69 8.53 -24.17
C THR A 188 8.06 9.93 -24.24
N PRO A 189 7.22 10.28 -25.24
CA PRO A 189 6.61 11.61 -25.30
C PRO A 189 5.69 11.88 -24.10
N TRP A 190 4.91 10.87 -23.70
CA TRP A 190 4.03 10.96 -22.52
C TRP A 190 4.83 11.15 -21.24
N ILE A 191 5.86 10.32 -21.03
CA ILE A 191 6.69 10.37 -19.82
C ILE A 191 7.46 11.70 -19.78
N THR A 192 7.92 12.22 -20.91
CA THR A 192 8.55 13.54 -21.00
C THR A 192 7.57 14.63 -20.56
N SER A 193 6.33 14.61 -21.04
CA SER A 193 5.28 15.53 -20.59
C SER A 193 4.97 15.37 -19.11
N PHE A 194 4.89 14.13 -18.62
CA PHE A 194 4.63 13.81 -17.22
C PHE A 194 5.75 14.30 -16.28
N LEU A 195 6.99 14.42 -16.73
CA LEU A 195 8.12 14.88 -15.92
C LEU A 195 8.40 16.39 -16.07
N SER A 196 7.79 17.07 -17.03
CA SER A 196 8.07 18.47 -17.36
C SER A 196 7.13 19.45 -16.66
N GLY A 197 7.59 20.67 -16.41
CA GLY A 197 6.73 21.79 -15.98
C GLY A 197 6.32 21.79 -14.50
N TRP A 198 6.91 20.93 -13.67
CA TRP A 198 6.61 20.87 -12.24
C TRP A 198 7.26 22.02 -11.47
N SER A 199 6.49 22.56 -10.53
CA SER A 199 6.97 23.45 -9.49
C SER A 199 6.42 23.01 -8.15
N THR A 200 7.11 23.34 -7.06
CA THR A 200 6.68 23.03 -5.70
C THR A 200 6.76 24.27 -4.81
N ARG A 201 6.07 24.22 -3.66
CA ARG A 201 6.04 25.26 -2.63
C ARG A 201 6.20 24.63 -1.25
N ILE A 202 6.85 25.33 -0.33
CA ILE A 202 7.01 24.90 1.06
C ILE A 202 6.03 25.71 1.92
N LYS A 203 5.15 25.01 2.63
CA LYS A 203 4.21 25.60 3.58
C LYS A 203 4.68 25.37 5.01
N VAL A 204 4.86 26.46 5.76
CA VAL A 204 5.07 26.45 7.20
C VAL A 204 3.94 27.24 7.89
N PRO A 205 3.69 27.09 9.21
CA PRO A 205 2.64 27.83 9.89
C PRO A 205 2.76 29.35 9.67
N GLY A 206 1.74 29.93 9.04
CA GLY A 206 1.67 31.35 8.73
C GLY A 206 2.52 31.84 7.56
N TYR A 207 3.15 30.95 6.79
CA TYR A 207 3.96 31.35 5.62
C TYR A 207 3.98 30.27 4.53
N LEU A 208 3.80 30.69 3.29
CA LEU A 208 3.88 29.85 2.09
C LEU A 208 4.96 30.42 1.18
N SER A 209 5.90 29.59 0.76
CA SER A 209 6.96 30.01 -0.17
C SER A 209 6.40 30.35 -1.55
N GLU A 210 7.18 31.11 -2.32
CA GLU A 210 7.00 31.17 -3.76
C GLU A 210 7.21 29.79 -4.39
N ALA A 211 6.63 29.60 -5.58
CA ALA A 211 6.83 28.40 -6.37
C ALA A 211 8.27 28.37 -6.91
N PHE A 212 8.89 27.20 -6.84
CA PHE A 212 10.19 26.97 -7.48
C PHE A 212 10.16 25.69 -8.32
N PRO A 213 10.89 25.64 -9.44
CA PRO A 213 10.89 24.49 -10.33
C PRO A 213 11.61 23.30 -9.71
N THR A 214 11.16 22.09 -10.05
CA THR A 214 11.82 20.82 -9.70
C THR A 214 12.30 20.14 -10.99
N PRO A 215 13.53 20.41 -11.45
CA PRO A 215 14.03 19.92 -12.73
C PRO A 215 14.40 18.42 -12.71
N THR A 216 14.35 17.79 -11.55
CA THR A 216 14.66 16.37 -11.34
C THR A 216 13.63 15.73 -10.43
N GLY A 217 13.64 14.40 -10.44
CA GLY A 217 12.78 13.58 -9.61
C GLY A 217 11.52 13.11 -10.32
N ILE A 218 10.79 12.21 -9.67
CA ILE A 218 9.52 11.69 -10.15
C ILE A 218 8.43 12.03 -9.12
N PRO A 219 7.25 12.55 -9.53
CA PRO A 219 6.19 12.95 -8.61
C PRO A 219 5.75 11.84 -7.65
N GLN A 220 5.89 12.04 -6.34
CA GLN A 220 5.43 11.06 -5.35
C GLN A 220 3.89 11.04 -5.28
N GLY A 221 3.28 9.85 -5.27
CA GLY A 221 1.82 9.68 -5.18
C GLY A 221 1.09 9.49 -6.52
N SER A 222 1.76 9.72 -7.66
CA SER A 222 1.25 9.27 -8.97
C SER A 222 1.38 7.74 -9.10
N PRO A 223 0.37 7.05 -9.67
CA PRO A 223 0.45 5.62 -9.96
C PRO A 223 1.57 5.23 -10.94
N LEU A 224 2.04 6.17 -11.77
CA LEU A 224 3.10 5.93 -12.77
C LEU A 224 4.50 5.94 -12.15
N SER A 225 4.70 6.71 -11.08
CA SER A 225 6.01 6.94 -10.49
C SER A 225 6.71 5.67 -9.99
N PRO A 226 6.04 4.74 -9.28
CA PRO A 226 6.71 3.52 -8.80
C PRO A 226 7.31 2.70 -9.94
N ILE A 227 6.56 2.47 -11.03
CA ILE A 227 7.08 1.64 -12.13
C ILE A 227 8.21 2.33 -12.89
N LEU A 228 8.15 3.66 -13.07
CA LEU A 228 9.24 4.43 -13.65
C LEU A 228 10.50 4.36 -12.79
N PHE A 229 10.35 4.43 -11.46
CA PHE A 229 11.46 4.31 -10.53
C PHE A 229 12.10 2.90 -10.59
N LEU A 230 11.29 1.84 -10.70
CA LEU A 230 11.83 0.48 -10.89
C LEU A 230 12.65 0.36 -12.17
N LEU A 231 12.18 0.94 -13.28
CA LEU A 231 12.92 0.97 -14.55
C LEU A 231 14.21 1.78 -14.44
N PHE A 232 14.18 2.90 -13.70
CA PHE A 232 15.35 3.72 -13.41
C PHE A 232 16.41 2.97 -12.60
N ASN A 233 15.98 2.24 -11.55
CA ASN A 233 16.87 1.53 -10.64
C ASN A 233 17.30 0.14 -11.17
N SER A 234 16.62 -0.39 -12.18
CA SER A 234 16.91 -1.70 -12.79
C SER A 234 18.39 -1.93 -13.15
N PRO A 235 19.11 -0.97 -13.78
CA PRO A 235 20.50 -1.17 -14.12
C PRO A 235 21.42 -1.32 -12.91
N LEU A 236 21.10 -0.73 -11.74
CA LEU A 236 21.84 -0.92 -10.49
C LEU A 236 21.78 -2.39 -10.07
N ILE A 237 20.56 -2.92 -9.95
CA ILE A 237 20.33 -4.30 -9.50
C ILE A 237 21.02 -5.29 -10.45
N HIS A 238 20.96 -5.02 -11.75
CA HIS A 238 21.66 -5.82 -12.75
C HIS A 238 23.19 -5.74 -12.58
N ALA A 239 23.75 -4.54 -12.40
CA ALA A 239 25.21 -4.34 -12.26
C ALA A 239 25.80 -4.99 -10.99
N CYS A 240 24.99 -5.12 -9.95
CA CYS A 240 25.33 -5.81 -8.70
C CYS A 240 25.31 -7.34 -8.82
N CYS A 241 24.69 -7.90 -9.87
CA CYS A 241 24.69 -9.33 -10.16
C CYS A 241 25.92 -9.69 -11.01
N GLN A 242 26.93 -10.31 -10.40
CA GLN A 242 28.19 -10.64 -11.08
C GLN A 242 28.58 -12.09 -10.87
N GLN A 243 29.24 -12.65 -11.88
CA GLN A 243 29.91 -13.95 -11.83
C GLN A 243 31.41 -13.71 -12.06
N LEU A 244 32.24 -13.98 -11.05
CA LEU A 244 33.70 -13.91 -11.16
C LEU A 244 34.29 -15.26 -10.75
N GLY A 245 34.66 -16.07 -11.76
CA GLY A 245 35.06 -17.46 -11.53
C GLY A 245 33.93 -18.25 -10.88
N GLU A 246 34.23 -18.91 -9.76
CA GLU A 246 33.21 -19.59 -8.93
C GLU A 246 32.39 -18.64 -8.02
N GLY A 247 32.83 -17.39 -7.91
CA GLY A 247 32.26 -16.35 -7.05
C GLY A 247 31.03 -15.73 -7.69
N THR A 248 29.98 -15.56 -6.88
CA THR A 248 28.73 -14.93 -7.35
C THR A 248 28.31 -13.81 -6.40
N THR A 249 27.95 -12.66 -6.96
CA THR A 249 27.18 -11.63 -6.27
C THR A 249 25.77 -11.59 -6.85
N VAL A 250 24.78 -11.34 -6.01
CA VAL A 250 23.40 -11.10 -6.45
C VAL A 250 22.85 -9.87 -5.73
N GLY A 251 22.41 -8.89 -6.52
CA GLY A 251 21.67 -7.73 -6.05
C GLY A 251 20.19 -8.06 -5.91
N TYR A 252 19.60 -7.74 -4.77
CA TYR A 252 18.16 -7.74 -4.51
C TYR A 252 17.69 -6.29 -4.41
N GLY A 253 16.67 -5.94 -5.18
CA GLY A 253 16.06 -4.60 -5.17
C GLY A 253 14.66 -4.63 -4.59
N TRP A 254 14.38 -3.71 -3.67
CA TRP A 254 13.05 -3.43 -3.15
C TRP A 254 12.74 -1.94 -3.29
N VAL A 255 12.24 -1.55 -4.46
CA VAL A 255 12.08 -0.13 -4.81
C VAL A 255 13.43 0.58 -4.68
N ASP A 256 13.63 1.41 -3.66
CA ASP A 256 14.84 2.19 -3.36
C ASP A 256 15.87 1.40 -2.54
N ASP A 257 15.42 0.48 -1.69
CA ASP A 257 16.30 -0.39 -0.90
C ASP A 257 17.02 -1.41 -1.82
N ALA A 258 18.33 -1.53 -1.67
CA ALA A 258 19.12 -2.53 -2.38
C ALA A 258 20.03 -3.32 -1.45
N ALA A 259 20.15 -4.63 -1.69
CA ALA A 259 21.03 -5.52 -0.94
C ALA A 259 21.90 -6.33 -1.90
N ILE A 260 23.20 -6.46 -1.65
CA ILE A 260 24.10 -7.31 -2.44
C ILE A 260 24.58 -8.46 -1.58
N ILE A 261 24.37 -9.70 -2.04
CA ILE A 261 24.86 -10.91 -1.38
C ILE A 261 26.00 -11.54 -2.17
N ALA A 262 27.15 -11.73 -1.54
CA ALA A 262 28.29 -12.47 -2.06
C ALA A 262 28.38 -13.86 -1.40
N VAL A 263 28.70 -14.88 -2.22
CA VAL A 263 28.87 -16.26 -1.75
C VAL A 263 30.11 -16.89 -2.38
N LEU A 264 31.06 -17.30 -1.53
CA LEU A 264 32.25 -18.07 -1.90
C LEU A 264 32.87 -18.78 -0.68
N GLU A 265 34.13 -19.19 -0.76
CA GLU A 265 34.81 -20.05 0.21
C GLU A 265 35.25 -19.32 1.49
N SER A 266 35.52 -18.02 1.39
CA SER A 266 35.97 -17.20 2.53
C SER A 266 35.35 -15.81 2.54
N TYR A 267 35.33 -15.18 3.71
CA TYR A 267 34.90 -13.78 3.84
C TYR A 267 35.83 -12.83 3.07
N TYR A 268 37.12 -13.15 2.97
CA TYR A 268 38.10 -12.39 2.19
C TYR A 268 37.69 -12.24 0.73
N VAL A 269 37.38 -13.36 0.06
CA VAL A 269 36.98 -13.28 -1.34
C VAL A 269 35.59 -12.67 -1.50
N ASN A 270 34.67 -12.91 -0.55
CA ASN A 270 33.38 -12.23 -0.55
C ASN A 270 33.53 -10.71 -0.48
N VAL A 271 34.43 -10.19 0.35
CA VAL A 271 34.72 -8.75 0.45
C VAL A 271 35.24 -8.20 -0.88
N GLN A 272 36.16 -8.90 -1.54
CA GLN A 272 36.64 -8.51 -2.87
C GLN A 272 35.53 -8.50 -3.93
N LEU A 273 34.62 -9.48 -3.88
CA LEU A 273 33.45 -9.53 -4.76
C LEU A 273 32.48 -8.37 -4.48
N LEU A 274 32.23 -8.07 -3.20
CA LEU A 274 31.39 -6.95 -2.79
C LEU A 274 31.98 -5.61 -3.22
N GLN A 275 33.30 -5.40 -3.06
CA GLN A 275 33.98 -4.18 -3.52
C GLN A 275 33.84 -3.99 -5.03
N LYS A 276 34.03 -5.04 -5.83
CA LYS A 276 33.80 -4.97 -7.29
C LYS A 276 32.35 -4.69 -7.67
N ALA A 277 31.40 -5.22 -6.90
CA ALA A 277 29.98 -4.92 -7.10
C ALA A 277 29.67 -3.46 -6.73
N LEU A 278 30.28 -2.94 -5.66
CA LEU A 278 30.17 -1.55 -5.23
C LEU A 278 30.79 -0.59 -6.25
N ASP A 279 31.94 -0.91 -6.85
CA ASP A 279 32.53 -0.10 -7.94
C ASP A 279 31.56 0.08 -9.11
N LYS A 280 30.79 -0.98 -9.43
CA LYS A 280 29.74 -0.91 -10.46
C LYS A 280 28.53 -0.11 -9.99
N ALA A 281 28.14 -0.25 -8.72
CA ALA A 281 27.08 0.56 -8.13
C ALA A 281 27.45 2.05 -8.13
N GLU A 282 28.69 2.42 -7.78
CA GLU A 282 29.20 3.78 -7.84
C GLU A 282 29.22 4.31 -9.27
N LEU A 283 29.63 3.51 -10.26
CA LEU A 283 29.55 3.87 -11.67
C LEU A 283 28.10 4.13 -12.11
N TRP A 284 27.17 3.28 -11.67
CA TRP A 284 25.74 3.49 -11.90
C TRP A 284 25.28 4.82 -11.30
N ALA A 285 25.64 5.11 -10.05
CA ALA A 285 25.25 6.32 -9.34
C ALA A 285 25.71 7.59 -10.08
N ARG A 286 26.97 7.61 -10.55
CA ARG A 286 27.53 8.71 -11.37
C ARG A 286 26.74 8.92 -12.67
N ARG A 287 26.35 7.85 -13.34
CA ARG A 287 25.56 7.91 -14.60
C ARG A 287 24.10 8.31 -14.40
N HIS A 288 23.56 8.07 -13.21
CA HIS A 288 22.14 8.27 -12.90
C HIS A 288 21.88 9.53 -12.05
N ALA A 289 22.90 10.37 -11.81
CA ALA A 289 22.80 11.52 -10.90
C ALA A 289 22.36 11.12 -9.47
N ALA A 290 22.65 9.89 -9.06
CA ALA A 290 22.30 9.38 -7.74
C ALA A 290 23.50 9.47 -6.78
N LYS A 291 23.21 9.49 -5.47
CA LYS A 291 24.22 9.48 -4.41
C LYS A 291 23.86 8.42 -3.38
N PHE A 292 24.86 7.66 -2.94
CA PHE A 292 24.70 6.73 -1.82
C PHE A 292 25.02 7.42 -0.49
N ALA A 293 24.27 7.07 0.56
CA ALA A 293 24.59 7.40 1.94
C ALA A 293 25.45 6.26 2.54
N ALA A 294 26.75 6.27 2.23
CA ALA A 294 27.67 5.21 2.63
C ALA A 294 27.76 5.00 4.15
N ASP A 295 27.50 6.04 4.95
CA ASP A 295 27.42 6.00 6.41
C ASP A 295 26.25 5.14 6.92
N LYS A 296 25.21 4.98 6.11
CA LYS A 296 24.05 4.15 6.42
C LYS A 296 24.17 2.72 5.89
N PHE A 297 25.23 2.40 5.15
CA PHE A 297 25.43 1.05 4.66
C PHE A 297 25.60 0.09 5.83
N GLU A 298 25.01 -1.10 5.70
CA GLU A 298 25.14 -2.14 6.72
C GLU A 298 25.76 -3.39 6.10
N LEU A 299 26.96 -3.75 6.55
CA LEU A 299 27.63 -4.99 6.20
C LEU A 299 27.30 -6.06 7.24
N ILE A 300 27.06 -7.30 6.81
CA ILE A 300 26.89 -8.46 7.69
C ILE A 300 27.57 -9.69 7.09
N HIS A 301 28.36 -10.38 7.90
CA HIS A 301 28.98 -11.66 7.56
C HIS A 301 28.24 -12.79 8.28
N PHE A 302 27.59 -13.68 7.53
CA PHE A 302 26.75 -14.73 8.13
C PHE A 302 27.56 -15.96 8.53
N THR A 303 27.30 -16.50 9.72
CA THR A 303 27.97 -17.68 10.28
C THR A 303 26.97 -18.79 10.55
N ASN A 304 27.30 -20.01 10.12
CA ASN A 304 26.41 -21.16 10.34
C ASN A 304 26.43 -21.57 11.82
N PRO A 305 25.33 -21.44 12.57
CA PRO A 305 25.31 -21.79 14.00
C PRO A 305 25.48 -23.30 14.26
N ARG A 306 25.36 -24.14 13.22
CA ARG A 306 25.52 -25.60 13.33
C ARG A 306 26.97 -26.08 13.19
N ILE A 307 27.89 -25.19 12.82
CA ILE A 307 29.32 -25.52 12.85
C ILE A 307 29.76 -25.25 14.29
N ASN A 308 29.96 -26.31 15.09
CA ASN A 308 30.51 -26.19 16.44
C ASN A 308 31.77 -25.31 16.40
N GLN A 309 31.91 -24.42 17.39
CA GLN A 309 33.17 -23.73 17.68
C GLN A 309 34.22 -24.68 18.29
N ASP A 310 34.30 -25.94 17.84
CA ASP A 310 35.25 -26.95 18.33
C ASP A 310 36.65 -26.78 17.70
N SER A 311 37.07 -25.54 17.45
CA SER A 311 38.43 -25.20 17.04
C SER A 311 38.94 -24.00 17.83
N THR A 312 38.78 -24.05 19.14
CA THR A 312 39.84 -23.51 20.02
C THR A 312 41.07 -24.41 19.85
N PRO A 313 42.27 -23.86 19.60
CA PRO A 313 43.47 -24.67 19.59
C PRO A 313 43.63 -25.35 20.95
N THR A 314 44.01 -26.62 20.90
CA THR A 314 44.32 -27.47 22.05
C THR A 314 45.22 -26.75 23.04
N ASN A 315 44.67 -26.32 24.18
CA ASN A 315 45.46 -26.13 25.38
C ASN A 315 45.68 -27.50 26.01
N ASP A 316 46.79 -28.13 25.63
CA ASP A 316 47.49 -28.99 26.56
C ASP A 316 47.83 -28.16 27.81
N HIS A 317 47.55 -28.76 28.97
CA HIS A 317 48.18 -28.58 30.29
C HIS A 317 47.16 -28.53 31.45
N THR A 318 46.97 -29.70 32.04
CA THR A 318 47.00 -29.99 33.49
C THR A 318 46.15 -29.16 34.47
N ASN A 319 45.16 -29.85 35.06
CA ASN A 319 44.62 -29.72 36.42
C ASN A 319 45.29 -28.70 37.37
N THR A 320 44.55 -27.68 37.80
CA THR A 320 44.49 -27.25 39.22
C THR A 320 43.19 -26.47 39.51
N GLU A 321 42.75 -26.53 40.76
CA GLU A 321 41.44 -26.27 41.37
C GLU A 321 40.85 -24.83 41.32
N PRO A 322 39.55 -24.67 41.70
CA PRO A 322 38.79 -23.42 41.53
C PRO A 322 38.94 -22.47 42.72
N GLY A 323 39.07 -21.16 42.45
CA GLY A 323 39.07 -20.16 43.51
C GLY A 323 38.93 -18.72 43.03
N ILE A 324 37.98 -18.03 43.68
CA ILE A 324 37.91 -16.58 43.90
C ILE A 324 37.16 -15.77 42.82
N GLN A 325 35.85 -15.60 43.09
CA GLN A 325 35.10 -14.39 42.74
C GLN A 325 35.80 -13.16 43.34
N THR A 326 36.15 -12.18 42.50
CA THR A 326 36.30 -10.80 42.96
C THR A 326 35.52 -9.87 42.03
N ASP A 327 34.52 -9.22 42.63
CA ASP A 327 33.86 -8.04 42.12
C ASP A 327 34.88 -6.92 41.90
N ILE A 328 34.88 -6.30 40.71
CA ILE A 328 35.41 -4.94 40.56
C ILE A 328 34.37 -4.07 39.87
N ARG A 329 34.01 -3.03 40.62
CA ARG A 329 33.11 -1.94 40.31
C ARG A 329 33.63 -1.10 39.14
N SER A 330 32.67 -0.59 38.38
CA SER A 330 32.77 0.56 37.50
C SER A 330 33.47 1.76 38.16
N ASN A 331 34.46 2.34 37.48
CA ASN A 331 34.66 3.78 37.44
C ASN A 331 35.27 4.17 36.10
N GLY A 332 34.71 5.22 35.49
CA GLY A 332 35.06 5.65 34.15
C GLY A 332 36.41 6.36 34.08
N GLN A 333 37.12 6.08 32.99
CA GLN A 333 38.00 7.00 32.29
C GLN A 333 38.08 6.52 30.84
N ALA A 334 37.93 7.46 29.90
CA ALA A 334 38.10 7.19 28.49
C ALA A 334 39.60 7.01 28.24
N ASP A 335 40.04 5.75 28.19
CA ASP A 335 41.41 5.41 27.85
C ASP A 335 41.52 4.91 26.41
N ASP A 336 42.60 5.39 25.82
CA ASP A 336 43.20 5.13 24.52
C ASP A 336 43.06 3.68 24.05
N HIS A 337 42.79 3.50 22.75
CA HIS A 337 42.57 2.22 22.11
C HIS A 337 43.86 1.38 22.07
N SER A 338 44.22 0.73 23.18
CA SER A 338 45.21 -0.34 23.16
C SER A 338 44.58 -1.58 22.51
N VAL A 339 44.79 -1.74 21.21
CA VAL A 339 44.52 -3.01 20.52
C VAL A 339 45.34 -4.09 21.23
N ASP A 340 44.68 -5.11 21.77
CA ASP A 340 45.34 -6.26 22.36
C ASP A 340 46.17 -6.94 21.26
N ILE A 341 47.50 -6.82 21.36
CA ILE A 341 48.46 -7.37 20.40
C ILE A 341 48.40 -8.91 20.32
N TYR A 342 47.72 -9.56 21.26
CA TYR A 342 47.47 -11.00 21.27
C TYR A 342 46.07 -11.38 20.77
N ASP A 343 45.19 -10.43 20.44
CA ASP A 343 43.98 -10.71 19.64
C ASP A 343 44.39 -10.88 18.17
N PHE A 344 44.92 -12.07 17.85
CA PHE A 344 45.33 -12.45 16.50
C PHE A 344 44.21 -12.29 15.46
N ALA A 345 42.93 -12.36 15.86
CA ALA A 345 41.80 -12.15 14.96
C ALA A 345 41.54 -10.66 14.66
N ALA A 346 41.86 -9.76 15.60
CA ALA A 346 41.92 -8.32 15.37
C ALA A 346 43.16 -7.91 14.56
N CYS A 347 44.29 -8.58 14.75
CA CYS A 347 45.55 -8.30 14.05
C CYS A 347 45.59 -8.85 12.61
N HIS A 348 44.83 -9.92 12.32
CA HIS A 348 44.70 -10.51 10.99
C HIS A 348 43.21 -10.72 10.63
N PRO A 349 42.49 -9.67 10.19
CA PRO A 349 41.09 -9.78 9.81
C PRO A 349 40.88 -10.67 8.57
N GLU A 350 41.95 -10.96 7.81
CA GLU A 350 41.94 -11.69 6.55
C GLU A 350 41.32 -13.08 6.69
N GLY A 351 40.04 -13.21 6.30
CA GLY A 351 39.32 -14.49 6.29
C GLY A 351 38.37 -14.75 7.45
N ASN A 352 38.25 -13.83 8.41
CA ASN A 352 37.24 -13.90 9.48
C ASN A 352 36.04 -12.97 9.21
N ASP A 353 35.06 -13.01 10.10
CA ASP A 353 33.81 -12.27 9.97
C ASP A 353 33.88 -10.81 10.48
N ARG A 354 35.08 -10.31 10.79
CA ARG A 354 35.37 -8.90 11.14
C ARG A 354 35.91 -8.10 9.94
N MET A 355 36.01 -8.72 8.76
CA MET A 355 36.53 -8.03 7.58
C MET A 355 35.70 -6.82 7.17
N LEU A 356 36.41 -5.78 6.74
CA LEU A 356 35.84 -4.51 6.30
C LEU A 356 35.57 -4.56 4.79
N VAL A 357 34.49 -3.90 4.37
CA VAL A 357 34.31 -3.52 2.96
C VAL A 357 34.64 -2.05 2.82
N TYR A 358 35.30 -1.67 1.74
CA TYR A 358 35.61 -0.27 1.45
C TYR A 358 34.70 0.24 0.34
N THR A 359 34.20 1.47 0.47
CA THR A 359 33.40 2.16 -0.55
C THR A 359 33.85 3.61 -0.61
N SER A 360 34.28 4.09 -1.78
CA SER A 360 34.84 5.44 -1.93
C SER A 360 35.91 5.82 -0.89
N GLY A 361 36.70 4.84 -0.42
CA GLY A 361 37.72 5.05 0.63
C GLY A 361 37.22 5.01 2.07
N CYS A 362 35.90 4.91 2.31
CA CYS A 362 35.32 4.78 3.64
C CYS A 362 35.23 3.30 4.06
N PRO A 363 35.72 2.92 5.26
CA PRO A 363 35.58 1.56 5.78
C PRO A 363 34.16 1.32 6.33
N ILE A 364 33.54 0.23 5.90
CA ILE A 364 32.23 -0.23 6.38
C ILE A 364 32.47 -1.44 7.28
N GLN A 365 32.19 -1.25 8.57
CA GLN A 365 32.35 -2.30 9.58
C GLN A 365 31.20 -3.30 9.52
N PRO A 366 31.48 -4.61 9.66
CA PRO A 366 30.43 -5.60 9.77
C PRO A 366 29.67 -5.45 11.08
N LYS A 367 28.35 -5.52 10.99
CA LYS A 367 27.43 -5.46 12.13
C LYS A 367 26.97 -6.87 12.48
N GLU A 368 26.77 -7.11 13.78
CA GLU A 368 26.14 -8.34 14.28
C GLU A 368 24.67 -8.46 13.86
N HIS A 369 24.02 -7.32 13.61
CA HIS A 369 22.64 -7.26 13.17
C HIS A 369 22.47 -6.19 12.10
N ALA A 370 21.82 -6.54 10.99
CA ALA A 370 21.45 -5.61 9.93
C ALA A 370 19.93 -5.57 9.75
N LYS A 371 19.35 -4.38 9.54
CA LYS A 371 17.90 -4.21 9.35
C LYS A 371 17.59 -4.06 7.87
N TYR A 372 16.94 -5.05 7.29
CA TYR A 372 16.50 -5.03 5.90
C TYR A 372 14.97 -5.15 5.82
N LEU A 373 14.30 -4.18 5.18
CA LEU A 373 12.83 -4.17 5.02
C LEU A 373 12.08 -4.37 6.35
N GLY A 374 12.56 -3.75 7.43
CA GLY A 374 11.96 -3.90 8.76
C GLY A 374 12.31 -5.20 9.51
N ILE A 375 13.00 -6.14 8.88
CA ILE A 375 13.43 -7.42 9.47
C ILE A 375 14.89 -7.31 9.91
N TRP A 376 15.16 -7.63 11.17
CA TRP A 376 16.53 -7.67 11.70
C TRP A 376 17.13 -9.04 11.45
N LEU A 377 18.11 -9.10 10.56
CA LEU A 377 18.93 -10.27 10.28
C LEU A 377 20.14 -10.22 11.20
N ASP A 378 20.30 -11.24 12.04
CA ASP A 378 21.52 -11.44 12.81
C ASP A 378 22.47 -12.42 12.13
N LYS A 379 23.73 -12.37 12.54
CA LYS A 379 24.84 -13.19 12.00
C LYS A 379 24.54 -14.68 11.89
N CYS A 380 23.75 -15.22 12.82
CA CYS A 380 23.43 -16.64 12.92
C CYS A 380 21.99 -16.98 12.52
N LEU A 381 21.18 -15.98 12.11
CA LEU A 381 19.76 -16.10 11.80
C LEU A 381 18.91 -16.68 12.97
N LEU A 382 19.16 -16.21 14.19
CA LEU A 382 18.40 -16.54 15.41
C LEU A 382 17.17 -15.63 15.63
N PHE A 383 17.19 -14.42 15.08
CA PHE A 383 16.11 -13.42 15.10
C PHE A 383 15.67 -12.92 16.49
N ASP A 384 16.50 -13.10 17.53
CA ASP A 384 16.19 -12.64 18.89
C ASP A 384 16.00 -11.13 18.99
N LYS A 385 16.80 -10.35 18.25
CA LYS A 385 16.65 -8.88 18.20
C LYS A 385 15.34 -8.50 17.54
N LEU A 386 14.98 -9.14 16.42
CA LEU A 386 13.71 -8.90 15.74
C LEU A 386 12.53 -9.18 16.69
N ARG A 387 12.50 -10.36 17.31
CA ARG A 387 11.42 -10.77 18.22
C ARG A 387 11.22 -9.77 19.35
N ARG A 388 12.30 -9.33 20.00
CA ARG A 388 12.23 -8.32 21.07
C ARG A 388 11.67 -6.98 20.58
N GLN A 389 12.06 -6.53 19.38
CA GLN A 389 11.56 -5.29 18.80
C GLN A 389 10.07 -5.37 18.44
N LEU A 390 9.61 -6.50 17.89
CA LEU A 390 8.19 -6.72 17.59
C LEU A 390 7.32 -6.72 18.85
N ILE A 391 7.76 -7.43 19.90
CA ILE A 391 7.07 -7.47 21.20
C ILE A 391 7.04 -6.08 21.84
N ALA A 392 8.16 -5.33 21.80
CA ALA A 392 8.22 -3.98 22.33
C ALA A 392 7.25 -3.04 21.58
N LYS A 393 7.22 -3.10 20.24
CA LYS A 393 6.31 -2.31 19.41
C LYS A 393 4.86 -2.64 19.69
N ALA A 394 4.50 -3.93 19.79
CA ALA A 394 3.16 -4.37 20.12
C ALA A 394 2.72 -3.87 21.51
N ASN A 395 3.60 -3.95 22.51
CA ASN A 395 3.33 -3.43 23.85
C ASN A 395 3.14 -1.90 23.85
N GLY A 396 3.95 -1.15 23.11
CA GLY A 396 3.76 0.30 22.96
C GLY A 396 2.40 0.65 22.35
N SER A 397 1.95 -0.11 21.35
CA SER A 397 0.60 0.04 20.77
C SER A 397 -0.51 -0.34 21.76
N LEU A 398 -0.30 -1.34 22.63
CA LEU A 398 -1.23 -1.66 23.71
C LEU A 398 -1.29 -0.57 24.78
N ASP A 399 -0.17 0.09 25.07
CA ASP A 399 -0.12 1.23 25.99
C ASP A 399 -0.88 2.44 25.43
N ALA A 400 -0.78 2.70 24.12
CA ALA A 400 -1.60 3.69 23.45
C ALA A 400 -3.10 3.33 23.47
N LEU A 401 -3.44 2.05 23.24
CA LEU A 401 -4.81 1.55 23.34
C LEU A 401 -5.42 1.73 24.73
N ARG A 402 -4.61 1.61 25.78
CA ARG A 402 -5.06 1.88 27.15
C ARG A 402 -5.45 3.35 27.38
N GLY A 403 -4.97 4.27 26.56
CA GLY A 403 -5.31 5.69 26.65
C GLY A 403 -6.70 6.05 26.11
N ILE A 404 -7.31 5.17 25.30
CA ILE A 404 -8.60 5.44 24.63
C ILE A 404 -9.79 4.71 25.28
N SER A 405 -9.54 3.87 26.28
CA SER A 405 -10.59 3.14 27.00
C SER A 405 -10.13 2.60 28.36
N GLY A 406 -11.09 2.51 29.28
CA GLY A 406 -10.98 1.84 30.57
C GLY A 406 -12.14 0.86 30.79
N SER A 407 -12.20 0.23 31.96
CA SER A 407 -13.24 -0.76 32.29
C SER A 407 -14.66 -0.18 32.35
N THR A 408 -14.80 1.13 32.51
CA THR A 408 -16.09 1.82 32.68
C THR A 408 -16.29 3.00 31.73
N TRP A 409 -15.34 3.27 30.82
CA TRP A 409 -15.38 4.45 29.96
C TRP A 409 -14.56 4.26 28.68
N GLY A 410 -14.85 5.04 27.64
CA GLY A 410 -14.12 5.05 26.38
C GLY A 410 -14.64 4.04 25.34
N ALA A 411 -13.76 3.60 24.44
CA ALA A 411 -14.13 2.78 23.30
C ALA A 411 -14.77 1.44 23.69
N SER A 412 -15.79 1.00 22.93
CA SER A 412 -16.48 -0.27 23.16
C SER A 412 -15.56 -1.48 22.99
N LEU A 413 -15.89 -2.60 23.63
CA LEU A 413 -15.17 -3.88 23.51
C LEU A 413 -14.96 -4.28 22.04
N LEU A 414 -16.00 -4.14 21.21
CA LEU A 414 -15.94 -4.46 19.78
C LEU A 414 -14.95 -3.56 19.04
N ALA A 415 -14.96 -2.26 19.32
CA ALA A 415 -14.03 -1.31 18.71
C ALA A 415 -12.58 -1.60 19.14
N MET A 416 -12.33 -1.84 20.43
CA MET A 416 -11.01 -2.19 20.93
C MET A 416 -10.47 -3.48 20.31
N ARG A 417 -11.32 -4.52 20.18
CA ARG A 417 -10.95 -5.77 19.53
C ARG A 417 -10.58 -5.54 18.07
N LYS A 418 -11.35 -4.73 17.33
CA LYS A 418 -11.05 -4.36 15.93
C LYS A 418 -9.69 -3.67 15.84
N VAL A 419 -9.40 -2.69 16.70
CA VAL A 419 -8.10 -2.00 16.69
C VAL A 419 -6.95 -2.95 17.05
N TYR A 420 -7.12 -3.84 18.03
CA TYR A 420 -6.13 -4.87 18.34
C TYR A 420 -5.82 -5.76 17.13
N GLN A 421 -6.85 -6.28 16.46
CA GLN A 421 -6.71 -7.15 15.30
C GLN A 421 -6.13 -6.41 14.08
N ALA A 422 -6.48 -5.14 13.87
CA ALA A 422 -6.05 -4.37 12.72
C ALA A 422 -4.66 -3.73 12.88
N VAL A 423 -4.22 -3.45 14.12
CA VAL A 423 -2.98 -2.70 14.39
C VAL A 423 -1.95 -3.55 15.13
N VAL A 424 -2.31 -4.13 16.28
CA VAL A 424 -1.35 -4.79 17.16
C VAL A 424 -0.91 -6.13 16.59
N VAL A 425 -1.85 -6.94 16.09
CA VAL A 425 -1.54 -8.27 15.53
C VAL A 425 -0.59 -8.17 14.33
N PRO A 426 -0.84 -7.34 13.28
CA PRO A 426 0.06 -7.23 12.14
C PRO A 426 1.45 -6.72 12.52
N GLN A 427 1.54 -5.80 13.49
CA GLN A 427 2.83 -5.32 14.01
C GLN A 427 3.60 -6.42 14.74
N MET A 428 2.91 -7.22 15.56
CA MET A 428 3.51 -8.28 16.36
C MET A 428 3.98 -9.45 15.48
N LEU A 429 3.22 -9.79 14.42
CA LEU A 429 3.50 -10.93 13.53
C LEU A 429 4.27 -10.56 12.26
N TYR A 430 4.79 -9.33 12.17
CA TYR A 430 5.52 -8.87 10.99
C TYR A 430 6.77 -9.72 10.72
N GLY A 431 6.91 -10.21 9.48
CA GLY A 431 8.06 -11.01 9.06
C GLY A 431 8.14 -12.40 9.70
N LEU A 432 7.06 -12.91 10.31
CA LEU A 432 7.03 -14.20 11.00
C LEU A 432 7.54 -15.37 10.16
N SER A 433 7.22 -15.37 8.86
CA SER A 433 7.65 -16.41 7.91
C SER A 433 9.18 -16.56 7.82
N ALA A 434 9.93 -15.52 8.17
CA ALA A 434 11.39 -15.49 8.08
C ALA A 434 12.09 -16.28 9.20
N TRP A 435 11.44 -16.49 10.34
CA TRP A 435 12.14 -16.94 11.56
C TRP A 435 11.36 -17.95 12.41
N TYR A 436 10.04 -18.04 12.27
CA TYR A 436 9.23 -19.03 12.97
C TYR A 436 8.74 -20.09 11.97
N CYS A 437 8.85 -21.36 12.34
CA CYS A 437 8.19 -22.45 11.60
C CYS A 437 7.83 -23.58 12.58
N PRO A 438 6.53 -23.85 12.81
CA PRO A 438 6.08 -24.83 13.80
C PRO A 438 6.35 -26.28 13.36
N ALA A 439 6.42 -26.54 12.06
CA ALA A 439 6.70 -27.84 11.45
C ALA A 439 8.14 -28.37 11.73
N THR A 440 8.93 -27.67 12.53
CA THR A 440 10.37 -27.90 12.64
C THR A 440 10.78 -28.47 13.99
N GLY A 441 11.85 -29.28 13.95
CA GLY A 441 12.84 -29.41 15.02
C GLY A 441 14.06 -28.50 14.78
N ALA A 442 13.90 -27.38 14.07
CA ALA A 442 14.96 -26.40 13.85
C ALA A 442 15.14 -25.48 15.07
N LEU A 443 14.02 -25.13 15.72
CA LEU A 443 14.00 -24.62 17.09
C LEU A 443 13.73 -25.81 18.04
N PRO A 444 14.51 -25.99 19.12
CA PRO A 444 14.19 -26.93 20.18
C PRO A 444 12.76 -26.71 20.71
N ALA A 445 12.06 -27.79 21.06
CA ALA A 445 10.66 -27.69 21.53
C ALA A 445 10.49 -26.73 22.72
N ALA A 446 11.47 -26.68 23.63
CA ALA A 446 11.50 -25.76 24.76
C ALA A 446 11.54 -24.29 24.30
N GLU A 447 12.35 -23.98 23.29
CA GLU A 447 12.46 -22.64 22.73
C GLU A 447 11.20 -22.23 21.98
N ARG A 448 10.63 -23.14 21.18
CA ARG A 448 9.33 -22.92 20.52
C ARG A 448 8.25 -22.60 21.53
N ASN A 449 8.15 -23.37 22.61
CA ASN A 449 7.17 -23.14 23.68
C ASN A 449 7.41 -21.81 24.38
N ARG A 450 8.67 -21.43 24.62
CA ARG A 450 9.04 -20.12 25.18
C ARG A 450 8.59 -18.98 24.27
N VAL A 451 8.86 -19.07 22.97
CA VAL A 451 8.44 -18.07 21.98
C VAL A 451 6.91 -17.94 21.97
N ILE A 452 6.18 -19.05 21.87
CA ILE A 452 4.71 -19.03 21.92
C ILE A 452 4.24 -18.35 23.22
N ALA A 453 4.83 -18.69 24.36
CA ALA A 453 4.48 -18.09 25.64
C ALA A 453 4.75 -16.57 25.70
N GLU A 454 5.81 -16.07 25.06
CA GLU A 454 6.09 -14.64 24.94
C GLU A 454 4.95 -13.90 24.22
N PHE A 455 4.47 -14.43 23.10
CA PHE A 455 3.38 -13.83 22.33
C PHE A 455 2.02 -14.01 23.01
N THR A 456 1.78 -15.16 23.67
CA THR A 456 0.56 -15.41 24.46
C THR A 456 0.44 -14.39 25.59
N ARG A 457 1.55 -13.97 26.21
CA ARG A 457 1.51 -12.90 27.24
C ARG A 457 1.05 -11.56 26.67
N VAL A 458 1.49 -11.18 25.48
CA VAL A 458 1.06 -9.94 24.81
C VAL A 458 -0.43 -10.02 24.45
N GLN A 459 -0.88 -11.12 23.87
CA GLN A 459 -2.29 -11.33 23.55
C GLN A 459 -3.18 -11.34 24.80
N LYS A 460 -2.76 -12.03 25.88
CA LYS A 460 -3.48 -12.02 27.16
C LYS A 460 -3.61 -10.61 27.71
N ARG A 461 -2.54 -9.81 27.66
CA ARG A 461 -2.57 -8.40 28.07
C ARG A 461 -3.57 -7.59 27.25
N ALA A 462 -3.58 -7.78 25.93
CA ALA A 462 -4.55 -7.14 25.05
C ALA A 462 -5.99 -7.54 25.38
N ALA A 463 -6.23 -8.83 25.57
CA ALA A 463 -7.54 -9.37 25.92
C ALA A 463 -8.07 -8.84 27.27
N ILE A 464 -7.20 -8.71 28.27
CA ILE A 464 -7.52 -8.05 29.55
C ILE A 464 -7.92 -6.58 29.32
N LEU A 465 -7.16 -5.84 28.50
CA LEU A 465 -7.47 -4.44 28.21
C LEU A 465 -8.82 -4.30 27.49
N ILE A 466 -9.11 -5.18 26.53
CA ILE A 466 -10.35 -5.18 25.75
C ILE A 466 -11.57 -5.51 26.61
N SER A 467 -11.44 -6.50 27.50
CA SER A 467 -12.55 -7.00 28.32
C SER A 467 -12.74 -6.27 29.64
N GLY A 468 -11.70 -5.62 30.15
CA GLY A 468 -11.67 -5.14 31.55
C GLY A 468 -11.55 -6.27 32.58
N ALA A 469 -11.26 -7.50 32.16
CA ALA A 469 -11.19 -8.66 33.05
C ALA A 469 -10.03 -8.59 34.05
N PHE A 470 -10.12 -9.36 35.14
CA PHE A 470 -9.04 -9.47 36.12
C PHE A 470 -7.76 -10.05 35.49
N LYS A 471 -6.59 -9.61 35.97
CA LYS A 471 -5.29 -10.08 35.47
C LYS A 471 -5.07 -11.60 35.66
N SER A 472 -5.76 -12.19 36.64
CA SER A 472 -5.73 -13.61 36.95
C SER A 472 -6.50 -14.48 35.95
N THR A 473 -7.40 -13.92 35.14
CA THR A 473 -8.17 -14.68 34.15
C THR A 473 -7.24 -15.40 33.17
N SER A 474 -7.55 -16.65 32.83
CA SER A 474 -6.75 -17.44 31.88
C SER A 474 -6.75 -16.81 30.49
N ALA A 475 -5.69 -17.01 29.70
CA ALA A 475 -5.63 -16.46 28.35
C ALA A 475 -6.65 -17.17 27.43
N GLU A 476 -6.88 -18.45 27.69
CA GLU A 476 -7.71 -19.37 26.95
C GLU A 476 -9.18 -18.99 27.09
N THR A 477 -9.65 -18.73 28.32
CA THR A 477 -11.01 -18.22 28.55
C THR A 477 -11.19 -16.86 27.88
N LEU A 478 -10.23 -15.93 28.04
CA LEU A 478 -10.30 -14.63 27.41
C LEU A 478 -10.36 -14.69 25.87
N ASN A 479 -9.61 -15.61 25.26
CA ASN A 479 -9.63 -15.83 23.82
C ASN A 479 -11.01 -16.31 23.35
N VAL A 480 -11.62 -17.24 24.07
CA VAL A 480 -12.96 -17.76 23.76
C VAL A 480 -14.01 -16.65 23.88
N GLU A 481 -14.06 -15.96 25.02
CA GLU A 481 -15.07 -14.92 25.29
C GLU A 481 -14.96 -13.73 24.33
N LEU A 482 -13.74 -13.37 23.92
CA LEU A 482 -13.52 -12.25 23.00
C LEU A 482 -13.52 -12.66 21.53
N PHE A 483 -13.71 -13.95 21.22
CA PHE A 483 -13.55 -14.51 19.87
C PHE A 483 -12.19 -14.13 19.24
N ILE A 484 -11.12 -14.23 20.02
CA ILE A 484 -9.75 -14.00 19.57
C ILE A 484 -9.09 -15.36 19.35
N GLN A 485 -8.58 -15.59 18.14
CA GLN A 485 -7.85 -16.81 17.81
C GLN A 485 -6.61 -16.96 18.72
N PRO A 486 -6.34 -18.15 19.28
CA PRO A 486 -5.10 -18.40 20.01
C PRO A 486 -3.87 -18.07 19.17
N ILE A 487 -2.92 -17.34 19.76
CA ILE A 487 -1.81 -16.75 18.99
C ILE A 487 -0.95 -17.77 18.24
N HIS A 488 -0.77 -18.98 18.78
CA HIS A 488 0.02 -20.02 18.12
C HIS A 488 -0.64 -20.52 16.83
N LEU A 489 -1.98 -20.58 16.78
CA LEU A 489 -2.73 -20.91 15.56
C LEU A 489 -2.65 -19.78 14.55
N GLN A 490 -2.75 -18.53 15.01
CA GLN A 490 -2.61 -17.37 14.14
C GLN A 490 -1.19 -17.26 13.54
N MET A 491 -0.17 -17.56 14.33
CA MET A 491 1.22 -17.63 13.86
C MET A 491 1.39 -18.70 12.77
N GLN A 492 0.80 -19.88 12.99
CA GLN A 492 0.80 -20.96 12.01
C GLN A 492 0.09 -20.56 10.71
N GLN A 493 -1.12 -20.03 10.82
CA GLN A 493 -1.91 -19.57 9.68
C GLN A 493 -1.14 -18.54 8.83
N ASN A 494 -0.50 -17.54 9.46
CA ASN A 494 0.29 -16.53 8.75
C ASN A 494 1.44 -17.14 7.93
N ILE A 495 2.10 -18.17 8.46
CA ILE A 495 3.22 -18.84 7.77
C ILE A 495 2.70 -19.64 6.57
N GLU A 496 1.62 -20.40 6.77
CA GLU A 496 1.02 -21.21 5.73
C GLU A 496 0.46 -20.33 4.60
N GLU A 497 -0.24 -19.24 4.93
CA GLU A 497 -0.72 -18.26 3.96
C GLU A 497 0.43 -17.60 3.20
N ALA A 498 1.52 -17.21 3.88
CA ALA A 498 2.70 -16.66 3.23
C ALA A 498 3.34 -17.66 2.27
N ALA A 499 3.45 -18.93 2.67
CA ALA A 499 4.03 -19.98 1.85
C ALA A 499 3.15 -20.34 0.65
N ILE A 500 1.82 -20.44 0.83
CA ILE A 500 0.85 -20.65 -0.24
C ILE A 500 0.95 -19.50 -1.24
N ARG A 501 0.94 -18.24 -0.77
CA ARG A 501 1.08 -17.05 -1.63
C ARG A 501 2.36 -17.08 -2.46
N ILE A 502 3.50 -17.47 -1.87
CA ILE A 502 4.75 -17.61 -2.64
C ILE A 502 4.62 -18.74 -3.66
N GLN A 503 4.10 -19.91 -3.26
CA GLN A 503 3.99 -21.09 -4.11
C GLN A 503 3.03 -20.90 -5.29
N THR A 504 1.93 -20.17 -5.10
CA THR A 504 0.94 -19.88 -6.15
C THR A 504 1.25 -18.59 -6.92
N GLY A 505 2.20 -17.79 -6.41
CA GLY A 505 2.66 -16.55 -7.03
C GLY A 505 3.58 -16.76 -8.25
N ALA A 506 4.19 -15.68 -8.72
CA ALA A 506 4.99 -15.69 -9.93
C ALA A 506 6.25 -16.56 -9.78
N ARG A 507 6.44 -17.52 -10.70
CA ARG A 507 7.53 -18.53 -10.66
C ARG A 507 8.93 -17.95 -10.53
N TRP A 508 9.18 -16.77 -11.11
CA TRP A 508 10.48 -16.08 -11.05
C TRP A 508 10.82 -15.56 -9.64
N ALA A 509 9.82 -15.33 -8.78
CA ALA A 509 10.01 -14.90 -7.40
C ALA A 509 10.01 -16.07 -6.39
N GLN A 510 9.89 -17.31 -6.86
CA GLN A 510 9.85 -18.50 -6.01
C GLN A 510 11.25 -19.04 -5.74
N PRO A 511 11.63 -19.31 -4.47
CA PRO A 511 12.90 -19.94 -4.17
C PRO A 511 12.90 -21.39 -4.65
N ALA A 512 14.05 -21.83 -5.18
CA ALA A 512 14.18 -23.16 -5.77
C ALA A 512 13.89 -24.32 -4.79
N CYS A 513 13.95 -24.07 -3.48
CA CYS A 513 13.54 -25.04 -2.47
C CYS A 513 12.09 -25.50 -2.58
N LEU A 514 11.20 -24.75 -3.23
CA LEU A 514 9.81 -25.22 -3.43
C LEU A 514 9.70 -26.37 -4.43
N TYR A 515 10.65 -26.47 -5.36
CA TYR A 515 10.61 -27.45 -6.45
C TYR A 515 11.60 -28.59 -6.25
N GLN A 516 12.73 -28.32 -5.60
CA GLN A 516 13.82 -29.27 -5.44
C GLN A 516 14.29 -29.32 -3.99
N GLN A 517 14.21 -30.51 -3.40
CA GLN A 517 14.81 -30.76 -2.09
C GLN A 517 16.34 -30.77 -2.20
N ARG A 518 17.02 -30.09 -1.26
CA ARG A 518 18.50 -30.07 -1.24
C ARG A 518 19.10 -31.44 -0.88
N LYS A 519 20.28 -31.73 -1.46
CA LYS A 519 21.04 -32.97 -1.21
C LYS A 519 21.42 -33.09 0.27
N ALA A 520 21.63 -34.32 0.76
CA ALA A 520 21.98 -34.60 2.16
C ALA A 520 23.14 -33.74 2.71
N LYS A 521 24.25 -33.63 1.97
CA LYS A 521 25.40 -32.79 2.35
C LYS A 521 25.01 -31.32 2.57
N GLN A 522 24.16 -30.79 1.69
CA GLN A 522 23.71 -29.40 1.70
C GLN A 522 22.77 -29.08 2.88
N ARG A 523 22.07 -30.09 3.42
CA ARG A 523 21.18 -29.92 4.56
C ARG A 523 21.92 -29.66 5.88
N ARG A 524 23.24 -29.89 5.93
CA ARG A 524 24.11 -29.50 7.07
C ARG A 524 24.13 -27.98 7.31
N GLY A 525 23.79 -27.19 6.30
CA GLY A 525 23.62 -25.74 6.42
C GLY A 525 22.34 -25.31 7.15
N GLY A 526 21.54 -26.24 7.66
CA GLY A 526 20.21 -25.92 8.19
C GLY A 526 19.15 -25.75 7.11
N TRP A 527 17.91 -25.54 7.52
CA TRP A 527 16.74 -25.38 6.64
C TRP A 527 16.21 -23.95 6.75
N SER A 528 15.89 -23.31 5.62
CA SER A 528 15.07 -22.10 5.64
C SER A 528 13.63 -22.45 6.03
N PRO A 529 12.87 -21.55 6.69
CA PRO A 529 11.50 -21.82 7.12
C PRO A 529 10.58 -22.41 6.04
N LEU A 530 10.62 -21.84 4.82
CA LEU A 530 9.79 -22.29 3.69
C LEU A 530 10.19 -23.68 3.17
N GLU A 531 11.49 -23.96 3.10
CA GLU A 531 11.98 -25.30 2.73
C GLU A 531 11.58 -26.33 3.79
N ASP A 532 11.60 -25.94 5.06
CA ASP A 532 11.23 -26.83 6.16
C ASP A 532 9.74 -27.20 6.09
N LEU A 533 8.87 -26.20 5.92
CA LEU A 533 7.43 -26.38 5.73
C LEU A 533 7.08 -27.24 4.50
N ARG A 534 7.93 -27.19 3.47
CA ARG A 534 7.73 -27.95 2.23
C ARG A 534 8.12 -29.43 2.35
N TRP A 535 9.21 -29.72 3.05
CA TRP A 535 9.86 -31.04 2.95
C TRP A 535 9.95 -31.83 4.25
N LYS A 536 9.79 -31.23 5.43
CA LYS A 536 9.71 -32.01 6.66
C LYS A 536 8.28 -32.49 6.90
N ARG A 537 8.13 -33.81 6.93
CA ARG A 537 6.89 -34.47 7.34
C ARG A 537 6.74 -34.38 8.85
N ASN A 538 5.87 -33.48 9.31
CA ASN A 538 5.13 -33.68 10.55
C ASN A 538 3.67 -33.90 10.17
N GLU A 539 3.00 -34.82 10.85
CA GLU A 539 1.58 -35.15 10.63
C GLU A 539 0.73 -33.88 10.56
N GLY A 540 0.18 -33.57 9.38
CA GLY A 540 -0.80 -32.48 9.17
C GLY A 540 -0.33 -31.16 8.55
N HIS A 541 0.98 -30.88 8.41
CA HIS A 541 1.45 -29.51 8.08
C HIS A 541 2.48 -29.41 6.92
N SER A 542 2.51 -30.39 6.02
CA SER A 542 3.43 -30.42 4.87
C SER A 542 2.78 -29.83 3.62
N LEU A 543 3.45 -28.90 2.94
CA LEU A 543 3.05 -28.44 1.58
C LEU A 543 3.30 -29.49 0.48
N SER A 544 3.69 -30.73 0.83
CA SER A 544 4.02 -31.78 -0.14
C SER A 544 2.79 -32.24 -0.93
N SER A 545 2.97 -32.39 -2.24
CA SER A 545 1.98 -32.81 -3.24
C SER A 545 1.44 -34.25 -3.10
N GLN A 546 1.63 -34.93 -1.98
CA GLN A 546 0.74 -36.03 -1.61
C GLN A 546 -0.56 -35.41 -1.09
N ALA A 547 -1.26 -34.72 -2.01
CA ALA A 547 -2.65 -34.40 -1.82
C ALA A 547 -3.35 -35.74 -1.52
N PRO A 548 -4.27 -35.81 -0.54
CA PRO A 548 -5.32 -36.80 -0.64
C PRO A 548 -5.90 -36.68 -2.06
N SER A 549 -6.12 -37.81 -2.74
CA SER A 549 -6.80 -37.92 -4.06
C SER A 549 -7.73 -36.74 -4.29
N PRO A 550 -7.75 -36.05 -5.45
CA PRO A 550 -8.35 -34.72 -5.63
C PRO A 550 -9.70 -34.68 -4.93
N GLN A 551 -9.68 -34.30 -3.65
CA GLN A 551 -10.87 -34.01 -2.91
C GLN A 551 -11.23 -32.73 -3.59
N LYS A 552 -12.28 -32.82 -4.42
CA LYS A 552 -12.97 -31.69 -5.00
C LYS A 552 -12.88 -30.61 -3.94
N TRP A 553 -12.01 -29.61 -4.18
CA TRP A 553 -11.83 -28.53 -3.22
C TRP A 553 -13.23 -28.11 -2.87
N GLU A 554 -13.62 -28.21 -1.60
CA GLU A 554 -14.96 -27.81 -1.25
C GLU A 554 -15.07 -26.36 -1.68
N THR A 555 -15.86 -26.12 -2.72
CA THR A 555 -16.23 -24.78 -3.12
C THR A 555 -17.20 -24.33 -2.05
N TRP A 556 -16.66 -23.83 -0.95
CA TRP A 556 -17.45 -23.03 -0.03
C TRP A 556 -17.81 -21.77 -0.80
N LYS A 557 -19.06 -21.67 -1.28
CA LYS A 557 -19.63 -20.34 -1.48
C LYS A 557 -19.46 -19.65 -0.14
N ALA A 558 -18.72 -18.54 -0.12
CA ALA A 558 -18.55 -17.76 1.10
C ALA A 558 -19.94 -17.48 1.68
N PHE A 559 -20.28 -18.16 2.77
CA PHE A 559 -21.49 -17.88 3.50
C PHE A 559 -21.18 -16.70 4.41
N ILE A 560 -21.08 -15.52 3.79
CA ILE A 560 -21.10 -14.25 4.49
C ILE A 560 -22.58 -13.92 4.66
N LEU A 561 -23.14 -14.24 5.83
CA LEU A 561 -24.34 -13.55 6.27
C LEU A 561 -23.96 -12.12 6.56
N ALA A 562 -24.76 -11.18 6.05
CA ALA A 562 -24.59 -9.78 6.41
C ALA A 562 -24.81 -9.62 7.93
N PRO A 563 -24.09 -8.73 8.64
CA PRO A 563 -24.23 -8.54 10.09
C PRO A 563 -25.65 -8.18 10.57
N TRP A 564 -26.57 -7.87 9.66
CA TRP A 564 -27.95 -7.46 9.90
C TRP A 564 -29.01 -8.43 9.34
N GLU A 565 -28.64 -9.62 8.84
CA GLU A 565 -29.63 -10.66 8.54
C GLU A 565 -30.06 -11.39 9.83
N ALA A 566 -31.38 -11.43 10.07
CA ALA A 566 -31.98 -12.06 11.24
C ALA A 566 -31.74 -13.59 11.23
N ARG A 567 -31.35 -14.15 12.38
CA ARG A 567 -31.21 -15.61 12.54
C ARG A 567 -32.57 -16.28 12.46
N ILE A 568 -32.63 -17.49 11.91
CA ILE A 568 -33.83 -18.34 11.87
C ILE A 568 -34.43 -18.42 13.29
N PRO A 569 -35.65 -17.92 13.53
CA PRO A 569 -36.32 -18.10 14.81
C PRO A 569 -36.93 -19.50 14.86
N CYS A 570 -36.50 -20.31 15.83
CA CYS A 570 -37.21 -21.52 16.20
C CYS A 570 -38.37 -21.13 17.12
N VAL A 571 -39.60 -21.18 16.60
CA VAL A 571 -40.83 -21.11 17.40
C VAL A 571 -41.65 -22.34 17.01
N ILE A 572 -41.96 -23.16 18.01
CA ILE A 572 -42.78 -24.37 17.84
C ILE A 572 -44.23 -23.95 18.09
N GLU A 573 -44.99 -23.75 17.02
CA GLU A 573 -46.45 -23.67 17.06
C GLU A 573 -47.04 -25.08 16.93
N ASP A 574 -48.28 -25.29 17.39
CA ASP A 574 -48.87 -26.62 17.34
C ASP A 574 -49.03 -27.15 15.91
N ALA A 575 -49.11 -28.48 15.79
CA ALA A 575 -49.06 -29.16 14.51
C ALA A 575 -50.32 -28.98 13.63
N GLU A 576 -51.40 -28.39 14.15
CA GLU A 576 -52.59 -28.01 13.37
C GLU A 576 -52.43 -26.59 12.82
N ALA A 577 -51.92 -25.65 13.62
CA ALA A 577 -51.61 -24.29 13.16
C ALA A 577 -50.53 -24.26 12.07
N ALA A 578 -49.49 -25.09 12.21
CA ALA A 578 -48.41 -25.18 11.22
C ALA A 578 -48.87 -25.75 9.87
N ARG A 579 -49.82 -26.71 9.88
CA ARG A 579 -50.39 -27.29 8.64
C ARG A 579 -51.32 -26.31 7.93
N ALA A 580 -52.15 -25.58 8.67
CA ALA A 580 -53.03 -24.56 8.09
C ALA A 580 -52.24 -23.41 7.45
N SER A 581 -51.14 -22.97 8.07
CA SER A 581 -50.29 -21.91 7.53
C SER A 581 -49.50 -22.36 6.28
N HIS A 582 -49.00 -23.60 6.28
CA HIS A 582 -48.36 -24.20 5.10
C HIS A 582 -49.33 -24.29 3.90
N ASP A 583 -50.51 -24.88 4.11
CA ASP A 583 -51.50 -25.10 3.04
C ASP A 583 -52.06 -23.79 2.45
N GLN A 584 -52.00 -22.70 3.23
CA GLN A 584 -52.38 -21.36 2.79
C GLN A 584 -51.27 -20.72 1.93
N ILE A 585 -50.01 -20.82 2.37
CA ILE A 585 -48.85 -20.29 1.63
C ILE A 585 -48.67 -21.03 0.29
N GLU A 586 -48.93 -22.34 0.25
CA GLU A 586 -48.84 -23.14 -0.98
C GLU A 586 -49.93 -22.76 -2.00
N ARG A 587 -51.15 -22.44 -1.56
CA ARG A 587 -52.21 -21.89 -2.43
C ARG A 587 -51.88 -20.49 -2.94
N GLU A 588 -51.35 -19.62 -2.07
CA GLU A 588 -51.00 -18.24 -2.43
C GLU A 588 -49.79 -18.16 -3.38
N LEU A 589 -48.84 -19.09 -3.29
CA LEU A 589 -47.69 -19.17 -4.21
C LEU A 589 -48.06 -19.75 -5.58
N LEU A 590 -48.98 -20.72 -5.64
CA LEU A 590 -49.46 -21.30 -6.90
C LEU A 590 -50.35 -20.33 -7.70
N ASP A 591 -51.08 -19.43 -7.03
CA ASP A 591 -51.86 -18.36 -7.69
C ASP A 591 -51.00 -17.14 -8.09
N TRP A 592 -49.85 -16.90 -7.43
CA TRP A 592 -49.00 -15.75 -7.71
C TRP A 592 -48.03 -15.93 -8.89
N GLU A 593 -47.54 -17.15 -9.15
CA GLU A 593 -46.58 -17.41 -10.24
C GLU A 593 -47.22 -17.65 -11.62
N CYS A 594 -48.52 -17.96 -11.70
CA CYS A 594 -49.19 -18.24 -12.98
C CYS A 594 -49.89 -17.02 -13.63
N GLU A 595 -50.34 -16.01 -12.88
CA GLU A 595 -51.15 -14.92 -13.47
C GLU A 595 -50.37 -13.69 -13.95
N ARG A 596 -49.10 -13.48 -13.57
CA ARG A 596 -48.44 -12.18 -13.80
C ARG A 596 -47.46 -12.07 -14.97
N THR A 597 -47.11 -13.18 -15.59
CA THR A 597 -46.17 -13.21 -16.72
C THR A 597 -46.84 -13.19 -18.10
N PHE A 598 -48.17 -13.38 -18.17
CA PHE A 598 -48.89 -13.44 -19.46
C PHE A 598 -49.68 -12.16 -19.79
N ASP A 599 -50.31 -11.51 -18.81
CA ASP A 599 -51.19 -10.35 -19.10
C ASP A 599 -50.44 -9.03 -19.33
N ARG A 600 -49.23 -8.84 -18.76
CA ARG A 600 -48.47 -7.59 -18.93
C ARG A 600 -47.77 -7.43 -20.28
N LEU A 601 -47.52 -8.51 -21.01
CA LEU A 601 -46.93 -8.43 -22.35
C LEU A 601 -47.96 -8.12 -23.43
N GLN A 602 -49.26 -8.27 -23.13
CA GLN A 602 -50.32 -8.07 -24.12
C GLN A 602 -50.91 -6.65 -24.07
N ASP A 603 -50.97 -6.02 -22.89
CA ASP A 603 -51.42 -4.62 -22.75
C ASP A 603 -50.37 -3.58 -23.19
N ASP A 604 -49.08 -3.84 -22.97
CA ASP A 604 -48.01 -2.92 -23.37
C ASP A 604 -47.83 -2.85 -24.90
N LEU A 605 -48.20 -3.90 -25.63
CA LEU A 605 -48.16 -3.92 -27.10
C LEU A 605 -49.31 -3.12 -27.73
N GLN A 606 -50.44 -3.00 -27.03
CA GLN A 606 -51.63 -2.29 -27.52
C GLN A 606 -51.58 -0.79 -27.19
N HIS A 607 -50.99 -0.41 -26.04
CA HIS A 607 -50.82 1.00 -25.65
C HIS A 607 -49.72 1.73 -26.47
N LEU A 608 -48.71 1.01 -26.97
CA LEU A 608 -47.66 1.58 -27.83
C LEU A 608 -48.15 1.92 -29.26
N GLN A 609 -49.23 1.29 -29.74
CA GLN A 609 -49.83 1.59 -31.04
C GLN A 609 -50.81 2.77 -30.99
N GLU A 610 -51.46 3.02 -29.85
CA GLU A 610 -52.40 4.15 -29.68
C GLU A 610 -51.71 5.47 -29.32
N THR A 611 -50.54 5.42 -28.66
CA THR A 611 -49.81 6.64 -28.24
C THR A 611 -49.06 7.32 -29.40
N GLN A 612 -48.99 6.69 -30.58
CA GLN A 612 -48.42 7.30 -31.80
C GLN A 612 -49.40 8.21 -32.57
N GLN A 613 -50.67 8.32 -32.15
CA GLN A 613 -51.69 9.12 -32.84
C GLN A 613 -52.25 10.33 -32.05
N LEU A 614 -51.78 10.61 -30.84
CA LEU A 614 -52.30 11.71 -30.00
C LEU A 614 -51.21 12.75 -29.61
N GLN A 615 -50.34 13.11 -30.56
CA GLN A 615 -49.43 14.26 -30.46
C GLN A 615 -49.78 15.36 -31.49
N GLU A 616 -51.06 15.61 -31.71
CA GLU A 616 -51.53 16.88 -32.27
C GLU A 616 -52.48 17.54 -31.26
N HIS A 617 -52.12 18.78 -30.88
CA HIS A 617 -52.86 19.71 -30.01
C HIS A 617 -52.68 19.54 -28.49
N GLN A 618 -51.71 20.28 -27.92
CA GLN A 618 -51.97 21.21 -26.81
C GLN A 618 -50.74 22.09 -26.54
N ASP A 619 -50.91 23.40 -26.75
CA ASP A 619 -49.99 24.46 -26.33
C ASP A 619 -49.79 24.45 -24.81
N ILE A 620 -48.55 24.24 -24.36
CA ILE A 620 -48.14 24.52 -22.98
C ILE A 620 -47.19 25.71 -23.01
N GLN A 621 -47.65 26.83 -22.46
CA GLN A 621 -46.84 28.04 -22.30
C GLN A 621 -45.67 27.80 -21.32
N HIS A 622 -44.45 28.05 -21.80
CA HIS A 622 -43.26 28.08 -20.95
C HIS A 622 -43.23 29.35 -20.07
N PRO A 623 -42.77 29.27 -18.81
CA PRO A 623 -42.61 30.44 -17.96
C PRO A 623 -41.52 31.37 -18.53
N GLN A 624 -41.90 32.63 -18.79
CA GLN A 624 -40.98 33.66 -19.27
C GLN A 624 -39.94 34.01 -18.21
N ILE A 625 -38.67 33.96 -18.59
CA ILE A 625 -37.54 34.48 -17.80
C ILE A 625 -37.68 36.00 -17.74
N ILE A 626 -38.08 36.53 -16.59
CA ILE A 626 -38.13 37.98 -16.35
C ILE A 626 -36.69 38.51 -16.30
N ARG A 627 -36.29 39.27 -17.32
CA ARG A 627 -34.98 39.95 -17.36
C ARG A 627 -35.11 41.29 -16.64
N GLN A 628 -34.26 41.55 -15.64
CA GLN A 628 -34.04 42.91 -15.16
C GLN A 628 -33.20 43.69 -16.18
N PRO A 629 -33.45 44.99 -16.41
CA PRO A 629 -32.79 45.77 -17.46
C PRO A 629 -31.26 45.91 -17.33
N SER A 630 -30.68 45.62 -16.17
CA SER A 630 -29.25 45.73 -15.88
C SER A 630 -28.38 44.56 -16.35
N ASP A 631 -28.94 43.45 -16.82
CA ASP A 631 -28.21 42.21 -17.14
C ASP A 631 -28.05 41.92 -18.65
N ALA A 632 -28.36 42.89 -19.52
CA ALA A 632 -28.42 42.68 -20.97
C ALA A 632 -27.10 42.27 -21.66
N ASN A 633 -25.94 42.40 -20.98
CA ASN A 633 -24.60 42.15 -21.55
C ASN A 633 -23.79 41.03 -20.87
N ARG A 634 -24.39 40.23 -19.97
CA ARG A 634 -23.69 39.09 -19.33
C ARG A 634 -24.09 37.74 -19.95
N PRO A 635 -23.13 36.81 -20.15
CA PRO A 635 -23.47 35.46 -20.59
C PRO A 635 -24.41 34.79 -19.57
N PRO A 636 -25.33 33.91 -20.02
CA PRO A 636 -26.28 33.25 -19.14
C PRO A 636 -25.52 32.45 -18.07
N THR A 637 -25.53 32.96 -16.84
CA THR A 637 -24.84 32.35 -15.70
C THR A 637 -25.88 31.70 -14.80
N VAL A 638 -25.81 30.38 -14.67
CA VAL A 638 -26.58 29.60 -13.71
C VAL A 638 -25.74 29.44 -12.44
N SER A 639 -26.31 29.77 -11.29
CA SER A 639 -25.64 29.65 -9.98
C SER A 639 -26.46 28.74 -9.09
N SER A 640 -25.81 27.68 -8.60
CA SER A 640 -26.39 26.69 -7.69
C SER A 640 -25.53 26.63 -6.42
N PHE A 641 -26.20 26.55 -5.28
CA PHE A 641 -25.59 26.51 -3.95
C PHE A 641 -25.99 25.20 -3.29
N THR A 642 -25.09 24.61 -2.53
CA THR A 642 -25.31 23.31 -1.89
C THR A 642 -24.83 23.38 -0.46
N ASP A 643 -25.55 22.77 0.46
CA ASP A 643 -25.12 22.72 1.86
C ASP A 643 -25.54 21.42 2.55
N GLY A 644 -24.86 21.10 3.64
CA GLY A 644 -25.17 20.00 4.54
C GLY A 644 -25.23 20.52 5.98
N SER A 645 -26.25 20.11 6.74
CA SER A 645 -26.40 20.55 8.14
C SER A 645 -26.78 19.40 9.06
N GLY A 646 -26.25 19.46 10.28
CA GLY A 646 -26.70 18.66 11.42
C GLY A 646 -27.60 19.52 12.31
N TYR A 647 -28.81 19.07 12.61
CA TYR A 647 -29.78 19.79 13.43
C TYR A 647 -30.57 18.80 14.30
N GLU A 648 -30.67 19.06 15.60
CA GLU A 648 -31.39 18.22 16.59
C GLU A 648 -31.14 16.70 16.47
N GLY A 649 -29.87 16.30 16.34
CA GLY A 649 -29.48 14.88 16.26
C GLY A 649 -29.71 14.21 14.90
N HIS A 650 -30.11 14.97 13.88
CA HIS A 650 -30.36 14.50 12.52
C HIS A 650 -29.52 15.27 11.50
N VAL A 651 -29.36 14.70 10.30
CA VAL A 651 -28.52 15.24 9.23
C VAL A 651 -29.34 15.42 7.95
N GLY A 652 -29.22 16.58 7.32
CA GLY A 652 -29.92 16.94 6.08
C GLY A 652 -29.00 17.61 5.06
N ALA A 653 -29.30 17.44 3.78
CA ALA A 653 -28.59 18.03 2.64
C ALA A 653 -29.54 18.85 1.77
N SER A 654 -29.02 19.87 1.10
CA SER A 654 -29.80 20.70 0.18
C SER A 654 -29.02 21.16 -1.05
N ALA A 655 -29.76 21.52 -2.10
CA ALA A 655 -29.28 22.26 -3.25
C ALA A 655 -30.29 23.33 -3.67
N VAL A 656 -29.83 24.57 -3.85
CA VAL A 656 -30.67 25.74 -4.13
C VAL A 656 -30.17 26.50 -5.35
N ALA A 657 -31.08 26.81 -6.27
CA ALA A 657 -30.83 27.68 -7.42
C ALA A 657 -31.77 28.89 -7.35
N PRO A 658 -31.35 30.01 -6.72
CA PRO A 658 -32.23 31.14 -6.40
C PRO A 658 -32.88 31.79 -7.62
N ARG A 659 -32.20 31.79 -8.77
CA ARG A 659 -32.68 32.41 -10.01
C ARG A 659 -33.74 31.59 -10.75
N THR A 660 -33.76 30.27 -10.54
CA THR A 660 -34.71 29.36 -11.18
C THR A 660 -35.82 28.92 -10.23
N GLY A 661 -35.74 29.30 -8.94
CA GLY A 661 -36.72 28.94 -7.91
C GLY A 661 -36.72 27.45 -7.56
N ILE A 662 -35.63 26.74 -7.83
CA ILE A 662 -35.52 25.29 -7.60
C ILE A 662 -34.82 25.03 -6.26
N PHE A 663 -35.45 24.22 -5.43
CA PHE A 663 -34.97 23.80 -4.11
C PHE A 663 -35.09 22.28 -4.01
N GLU A 664 -33.98 21.59 -3.77
CA GLU A 664 -33.94 20.15 -3.50
C GLU A 664 -33.38 19.90 -2.10
N ARG A 665 -33.98 18.94 -1.39
CA ARG A 665 -33.69 18.63 0.03
C ARG A 665 -33.65 17.12 0.21
N ARG A 666 -32.80 16.64 1.12
CA ARG A 666 -32.73 15.22 1.47
C ARG A 666 -32.41 15.03 2.95
N HIS A 667 -33.20 14.21 3.63
CA HIS A 667 -32.89 13.72 4.98
C HIS A 667 -31.93 12.52 4.91
N LEU A 668 -30.89 12.49 5.74
CA LEU A 668 -29.84 11.46 5.73
C LEU A 668 -29.79 10.61 7.01
N GLY A 669 -30.76 10.76 7.91
CA GLY A 669 -30.86 9.99 9.15
C GLY A 669 -30.24 10.71 10.35
N SER A 670 -29.93 9.95 11.39
CA SER A 670 -29.36 10.49 12.64
C SER A 670 -27.88 10.86 12.50
N THR A 671 -27.35 11.63 13.44
CA THR A 671 -25.90 11.91 13.55
C THR A 671 -25.05 10.67 13.85
N GLU A 672 -25.67 9.54 14.22
CA GLU A 672 -24.99 8.24 14.35
C GLU A 672 -24.90 7.50 12.99
N ASP A 673 -25.86 7.75 12.09
CA ASP A 673 -25.97 7.09 10.78
C ASP A 673 -25.22 7.83 9.66
N SER A 674 -25.16 9.16 9.73
CA SER A 674 -24.58 10.00 8.69
C SER A 674 -23.89 11.23 9.29
N SER A 675 -22.94 11.80 8.55
CA SER A 675 -22.22 13.01 8.96
C SER A 675 -22.60 14.20 8.09
N VAL A 676 -22.44 15.41 8.63
CA VAL A 676 -22.62 16.66 7.87
C VAL A 676 -21.75 16.67 6.60
N TYR A 677 -20.56 16.09 6.66
CA TYR A 677 -19.70 15.89 5.50
C TYR A 677 -20.34 15.02 4.39
N VAL A 678 -21.05 13.95 4.76
CA VAL A 678 -21.81 13.12 3.80
C VAL A 678 -22.99 13.90 3.22
N ALA A 679 -23.57 14.83 3.98
CA ALA A 679 -24.62 15.73 3.50
C ALA A 679 -24.10 16.74 2.47
N GLU A 680 -22.96 17.37 2.72
CA GLU A 680 -22.29 18.26 1.76
C GLU A 680 -21.97 17.52 0.44
N LEU A 681 -21.50 16.27 0.53
CA LEU A 681 -21.26 15.43 -0.65
C LEU A 681 -22.54 15.11 -1.44
N ASN A 682 -23.66 14.87 -0.75
CA ASN A 682 -24.96 14.66 -1.40
C ASN A 682 -25.42 15.94 -2.12
N GLY A 683 -25.26 17.11 -1.50
CA GLY A 683 -25.49 18.41 -2.14
C GLY A 683 -24.70 18.54 -3.46
N GLY A 684 -23.42 18.18 -3.43
CA GLY A 684 -22.55 18.17 -4.63
C GLY A 684 -23.04 17.25 -5.76
N GLN A 685 -23.64 16.10 -5.45
CA GLN A 685 -24.21 15.19 -6.48
C GLN A 685 -25.38 15.82 -7.24
N TYR A 686 -26.25 16.57 -6.55
CA TYR A 686 -27.36 17.28 -7.18
C TYR A 686 -26.87 18.35 -8.15
N MET A 687 -25.82 19.10 -7.76
CA MET A 687 -25.21 20.11 -8.64
C MET A 687 -24.71 19.48 -9.95
N LEU A 688 -24.02 18.34 -9.86
CA LEU A 688 -23.48 17.64 -11.03
C LEU A 688 -24.58 17.16 -11.99
N ALA A 689 -25.68 16.61 -11.46
CA ALA A 689 -26.83 16.21 -12.27
C ALA A 689 -27.46 17.41 -13.00
N ARG A 690 -27.53 18.57 -12.36
CA ARG A 690 -28.07 19.80 -12.98
C ARG A 690 -27.16 20.38 -14.04
N ILE A 691 -25.85 20.37 -13.83
CA ILE A 691 -24.87 20.76 -14.85
C ILE A 691 -25.04 19.85 -16.08
N TYR A 692 -25.21 18.55 -15.86
CA TYR A 692 -25.45 17.58 -16.93
C TYR A 692 -26.73 17.87 -17.72
N ASP A 693 -27.87 18.08 -17.04
CA ASP A 693 -29.15 18.39 -17.70
C ASP A 693 -29.09 19.69 -18.52
N HIS A 694 -28.41 20.72 -18.00
CA HIS A 694 -28.25 22.00 -18.72
C HIS A 694 -27.36 21.85 -19.95
N VAL A 695 -26.23 21.15 -19.83
CA VAL A 695 -25.34 20.88 -20.98
C VAL A 695 -26.07 20.06 -22.04
N ARG A 696 -26.89 19.09 -21.63
CA ARG A 696 -27.72 18.28 -22.53
C ARG A 696 -28.79 19.13 -23.23
N ALA A 697 -29.47 20.01 -22.51
CA ALA A 697 -30.48 20.92 -23.06
C ALA A 697 -29.88 21.94 -24.05
N LEU A 698 -28.67 22.45 -23.76
CA LEU A 698 -27.93 23.33 -24.68
C LEU A 698 -27.56 22.61 -25.98
N ARG A 699 -27.22 21.32 -25.92
CA ARG A 699 -26.93 20.49 -27.09
C ARG A 699 -28.18 20.14 -27.90
N SER A 700 -29.34 19.98 -27.26
CA SER A 700 -30.60 19.65 -27.94
C SER A 700 -31.29 20.86 -28.58
N THR A 701 -30.99 22.08 -28.12
CA THR A 701 -31.56 23.33 -28.65
C THR A 701 -30.75 23.94 -29.79
N SER A 702 -29.48 23.57 -29.94
CA SER A 702 -28.66 23.95 -31.10
C SER A 702 -29.14 23.25 -32.37
N HIS A 703 -30.00 23.94 -33.14
CA HIS A 703 -30.02 23.75 -34.59
C HIS A 703 -28.58 23.90 -35.08
N THR A 704 -28.08 22.84 -35.73
CA THR A 704 -26.81 22.73 -36.46
C THR A 704 -26.07 24.08 -36.64
N PRO A 705 -25.06 24.38 -35.80
CA PRO A 705 -24.19 25.50 -36.07
C PRO A 705 -23.35 25.14 -37.29
N THR A 706 -23.45 25.95 -38.35
CA THR A 706 -22.73 25.82 -39.62
C THR A 706 -21.20 26.01 -39.47
N SER A 707 -20.72 26.18 -38.24
CA SER A 707 -19.32 26.25 -37.82
C SER A 707 -19.21 25.43 -36.54
N GLY A 708 -18.45 24.32 -36.56
CA GLY A 708 -18.37 23.30 -35.50
C GLY A 708 -17.74 23.75 -34.17
N GLN A 709 -18.07 24.94 -33.67
CA GLN A 709 -17.66 25.41 -32.35
C GLN A 709 -18.77 25.13 -31.33
N ILE A 710 -18.46 24.22 -30.41
CA ILE A 710 -19.23 23.99 -29.19
C ILE A 710 -19.12 25.26 -28.32
N PRO A 711 -20.21 25.78 -27.73
CA PRO A 711 -20.11 26.88 -26.78
C PRO A 711 -19.20 26.49 -25.61
N ALA A 712 -18.21 27.32 -25.29
CA ALA A 712 -17.34 27.09 -24.16
C ALA A 712 -18.14 27.20 -22.85
N VAL A 713 -18.29 26.09 -22.12
CA VAL A 713 -18.91 26.06 -20.80
C VAL A 713 -17.82 26.17 -19.76
N GLU A 714 -17.86 27.23 -18.96
CA GLU A 714 -16.93 27.45 -17.86
C GLU A 714 -17.62 27.10 -16.53
N ILE A 715 -17.06 26.13 -15.79
CA ILE A 715 -17.53 25.76 -14.46
C ILE A 715 -16.56 26.35 -13.44
N ARG A 716 -17.08 27.15 -12.49
CA ARG A 716 -16.30 27.71 -11.40
C ARG A 716 -16.88 27.27 -10.06
N TRP A 717 -16.09 26.52 -9.29
CA TRP A 717 -16.41 26.22 -7.89
C TRP A 717 -15.91 27.35 -7.00
N ILE A 718 -16.80 27.92 -6.19
CA ILE A 718 -16.46 28.98 -5.24
C ILE A 718 -16.82 28.46 -3.84
N PRO A 719 -15.84 28.17 -2.96
CA PRO A 719 -16.14 27.90 -1.56
C PRO A 719 -16.74 29.16 -0.95
N ALA A 720 -18.03 29.10 -0.60
CA ALA A 720 -18.75 30.21 0.00
C ALA A 720 -18.85 30.00 1.51
N HIS A 721 -18.65 31.09 2.26
CA HIS A 721 -18.91 31.19 3.69
C HIS A 721 -19.77 32.44 3.92
N VAL A 722 -20.50 32.45 5.04
CA VAL A 722 -21.38 33.52 5.60
C VAL A 722 -21.41 34.85 4.83
N GLY A 723 -22.60 35.30 4.40
CA GLY A 723 -22.82 36.54 3.65
C GLY A 723 -23.17 36.36 2.18
N VAL A 724 -23.42 35.12 1.74
CA VAL A 724 -23.85 34.79 0.37
C VAL A 724 -25.28 34.29 0.40
N HIS A 725 -26.22 35.13 -0.05
CA HIS A 725 -27.67 34.87 0.00
C HIS A 725 -28.10 33.49 -0.54
N GLY A 726 -27.43 32.98 -1.58
CA GLY A 726 -27.71 31.64 -2.12
C GLY A 726 -27.22 30.49 -1.24
N ASN A 727 -26.10 30.68 -0.54
CA ASN A 727 -25.55 29.70 0.40
C ASN A 727 -26.36 29.67 1.71
N GLU A 728 -26.79 30.84 2.18
CA GLU A 728 -27.68 30.96 3.36
C GLU A 728 -29.02 30.27 3.13
N ALA A 729 -29.57 30.38 1.92
CA ALA A 729 -30.76 29.63 1.53
C ALA A 729 -30.50 28.10 1.54
N ALA A 730 -29.34 27.64 1.08
CA ALA A 730 -29.00 26.21 1.14
C ALA A 730 -28.83 25.71 2.59
N ASP A 731 -28.16 26.46 3.47
CA ASP A 731 -28.03 26.14 4.90
C ASP A 731 -29.39 25.99 5.60
N VAL A 732 -30.28 26.97 5.41
CA VAL A 732 -31.64 26.94 5.96
C VAL A 732 -32.38 25.69 5.48
N GLU A 733 -32.29 25.39 4.19
CA GLU A 733 -33.00 24.25 3.62
C GLU A 733 -32.40 22.89 4.01
N ALA A 734 -31.10 22.83 4.29
CA ALA A 734 -30.46 21.64 4.84
C ALA A 734 -30.89 21.40 6.30
N LYS A 735 -31.08 22.46 7.11
CA LYS A 735 -31.64 22.37 8.47
C LYS A 735 -33.10 21.92 8.46
N VAL A 736 -33.91 22.48 7.56
CA VAL A 736 -35.31 22.05 7.36
C VAL A 736 -35.38 20.58 6.94
N ALA A 737 -34.43 20.11 6.12
CA ALA A 737 -34.34 18.70 5.73
C ALA A 737 -33.91 17.77 6.88
N ALA A 738 -33.09 18.26 7.81
CA ALA A 738 -32.73 17.53 9.02
C ALA A 738 -33.91 17.44 10.01
N GLU A 739 -34.72 18.49 10.10
CA GLU A 739 -35.87 18.59 11.02
C GLU A 739 -37.11 17.80 10.54
N ASN A 740 -37.46 17.92 9.25
CA ASN A 740 -38.66 17.30 8.69
C ASN A 740 -38.31 16.03 7.91
N GLY A 741 -38.18 14.88 8.60
CA GLY A 741 -38.04 13.58 7.94
C GLY A 741 -39.08 13.40 6.81
N ASP A 742 -38.60 13.27 5.57
CA ASP A 742 -39.33 12.99 4.33
C ASP A 742 -40.71 13.67 4.12
N GLY A 743 -40.85 14.94 4.54
CA GLY A 743 -42.11 15.69 4.40
C GLY A 743 -42.38 16.35 3.03
N ALA A 744 -41.44 16.35 2.08
CA ALA A 744 -41.62 17.00 0.78
C ALA A 744 -41.26 16.07 -0.38
N LYS A 745 -42.26 15.40 -0.95
CA LYS A 745 -42.14 14.67 -2.21
C LYS A 745 -41.86 15.65 -3.36
N ASN A 746 -40.64 15.63 -3.88
CA ASN A 746 -40.38 15.80 -5.32
C ASN A 746 -39.44 14.68 -5.74
N SER A 747 -40.00 13.71 -6.45
CA SER A 747 -39.33 12.49 -6.93
C SER A 747 -38.35 12.80 -8.05
N ALA A 748 -37.06 12.54 -7.82
CA ALA A 748 -36.12 12.28 -8.91
C ALA A 748 -36.32 10.85 -9.46
N PRO A 749 -36.05 10.58 -10.76
CA PRO A 749 -36.22 9.27 -11.37
C PRO A 749 -35.40 8.16 -10.68
N GLU A 750 -35.91 6.93 -10.76
CA GLU A 750 -35.42 5.74 -10.05
C GLU A 750 -33.96 5.31 -10.36
N ALA A 751 -33.30 5.96 -11.31
CA ALA A 751 -31.90 5.74 -11.67
C ALA A 751 -30.89 6.17 -10.58
N TYR A 752 -31.32 6.88 -9.54
CA TYR A 752 -30.45 7.47 -8.51
C TYR A 752 -30.40 6.70 -7.17
N ARG A 753 -30.89 5.44 -7.10
CA ARG A 753 -30.85 4.62 -5.86
C ARG A 753 -29.54 3.84 -5.62
N LEU A 754 -28.56 3.88 -6.53
CA LEU A 754 -27.32 3.11 -6.37
C LEU A 754 -26.18 3.93 -5.71
N ALA A 755 -26.32 4.27 -4.42
CA ALA A 755 -25.18 4.74 -3.63
C ALA A 755 -25.34 4.68 -2.09
N SER A 756 -26.36 4.00 -1.53
CA SER A 756 -26.54 3.90 -0.07
C SER A 756 -26.13 2.56 0.55
N SER A 757 -25.57 1.63 -0.23
CA SER A 757 -25.14 0.31 0.26
C SER A 757 -23.61 0.14 0.33
N ALA A 758 -22.87 1.21 0.60
CA ALA A 758 -21.47 1.11 1.03
C ALA A 758 -21.39 1.48 2.53
N ARG A 759 -21.86 0.57 3.38
CA ARG A 759 -21.56 0.57 4.81
C ARG A 759 -20.22 -0.14 5.02
N CYS A 760 -19.32 0.51 5.76
CA CYS A 760 -18.08 -0.05 6.33
C CYS A 760 -18.34 -1.26 7.24
#